data_AF-A0AAU2YD49-F1
#
_entry.id   AF-A0AAU2YD49-F1
#
_cell.length_a   1.000
_cell.length_b   1.000
_cell.length_c   1.000
_cell.angle_alpha   90.00
_cell.angle_beta   90.00
_cell.angle_gamma   90.00
#
_symmetry.space_group_name_H-M   'P 1'
#
loop_
_entity.id
_entity.type
_entity.pdbx_description
1 polymer ?
#
loop_
_entity_poly.entity_id
_entity_poly.type
_entity_poly.pdbx_seq_one_letter_code
_entity_poly.pdbx_strand_id
1 'polypeptide(L)'
;MPRARTGTSVTSLALILGLLIACTVAALPRADAGEVPPSAPFAAVQYGTNGCIEVGVRDTQPKPYAAPETYDPTAHAYPDFGYDPAGLGFTVTNGTNSCRYNFRDSTGTTVIGSAYCVQWAQGQRTGTGYDPEPAGGIRNAGYVQRILQEYWPATDLPVVPSANATVANRQRSGTVAMAIHYFTDGIVMPPDYQDKALYDVVQKIVTEVLAAGPAPAAADPTPTIEGPDGGATGELIGPFTIGANATGQVTVTVEGAEAFTDAAGTQPFTSGGTLVPGGQLWLRSATAASATLAATGPVTAQIGTLMKGDPAYKVQAMMLAGALPLEGKSAVTVDIAAGDPPRMTSEVSAATLTTGESATDTVIVSGLTGSGTLAITLYGPLSEVNGGCADVDWTGTPRVARRFDPVTLTGSGRTTTPEQTMDEPGCYSFGATLDPAVGEDVSFAPGEPHETFLVEPRYVPPVLSVTTRASDATVRAGDSVRDHVTVSGLPEGRTLTAAVTLYGPLAPGADGTCAGIDWSAPDLPVATRLTPLVFTSDGTETTGPALLERAGCYSFDAQVTHDALTGGQVPVGHGLGLPAETVLATAGPTPTPTPTPTPTPTPTPTPTHTGPVPPHPGPHPHPGMLPDTGSGERPLGVLAAVAIGCVGFGALLVIRRRRMS
;
A
#
# COMPACT_ATOMS: atom_id res chain seq x y z
N MET A 1 5.00 124.10 -9.13
CA MET A 1 5.48 123.63 -10.46
C MET A 1 6.85 124.26 -10.71
N PRO A 2 7.83 123.62 -11.40
CA PRO A 2 7.89 122.28 -12.02
C PRO A 2 9.07 121.46 -11.42
N ARG A 3 9.45 120.23 -11.77
CA ARG A 3 9.09 119.24 -12.78
C ARG A 3 9.58 117.88 -12.24
N ALA A 4 8.70 116.90 -12.13
CA ALA A 4 9.10 115.51 -11.89
C ALA A 4 9.74 114.93 -13.15
N ARG A 5 10.88 114.25 -13.01
CA ARG A 5 11.42 113.33 -14.00
C ARG A 5 11.65 111.99 -13.31
N THR A 6 10.75 111.07 -13.60
CA THR A 6 10.90 109.63 -13.45
C THR A 6 11.91 109.13 -14.49
N GLY A 7 12.90 108.38 -14.04
CA GLY A 7 13.86 107.69 -14.90
C GLY A 7 14.95 107.08 -14.04
N THR A 8 15.26 105.80 -14.31
CA THR A 8 16.25 104.93 -13.65
C THR A 8 15.74 104.35 -12.31
N SER A 9 15.71 103.03 -12.06
CA SER A 9 16.56 101.95 -12.56
C SER A 9 15.83 100.60 -12.51
N VAL A 10 15.50 100.04 -13.69
CA VAL A 10 15.04 98.65 -13.85
C VAL A 10 16.17 97.63 -13.59
N THR A 11 17.41 98.09 -13.47
CA THR A 11 18.60 97.26 -13.26
C THR A 11 18.83 96.81 -11.81
N SER A 12 18.32 97.53 -10.80
CA SER A 12 18.53 97.15 -9.39
C SER A 12 17.56 96.07 -8.90
N LEU A 13 16.37 95.98 -9.49
CA LEU A 13 15.38 94.95 -9.14
C LEU A 13 15.75 93.59 -9.75
N ALA A 14 16.38 93.58 -10.93
CA ALA A 14 16.84 92.34 -11.58
C ALA A 14 18.01 91.68 -10.82
N LEU A 15 18.89 92.46 -10.19
CA LEU A 15 20.02 91.91 -9.42
C LEU A 15 19.56 91.33 -8.07
N ILE A 16 18.59 91.97 -7.41
CA ILE A 16 18.03 91.49 -6.13
C ILE A 16 17.12 90.27 -6.36
N LEU A 17 16.34 90.25 -7.46
CA LEU A 17 15.55 89.08 -7.84
C LEU A 17 16.46 87.93 -8.32
N GLY A 18 17.56 88.22 -9.00
CA GLY A 18 18.57 87.23 -9.39
C GLY A 18 19.28 86.58 -8.18
N LEU A 19 19.57 87.36 -7.12
CA LEU A 19 20.17 86.83 -5.89
C LEU A 19 19.19 86.03 -5.03
N LEU A 20 17.91 86.44 -5.00
CA LEU A 20 16.84 85.70 -4.31
C LEU A 20 16.45 84.41 -5.06
N ILE A 21 16.51 84.39 -6.40
CA ILE A 21 16.34 83.17 -7.20
C ILE A 21 17.57 82.25 -7.04
N ALA A 22 18.79 82.78 -7.00
CA ALA A 22 19.99 81.98 -6.74
C ALA A 22 20.01 81.36 -5.32
N CYS A 23 19.53 82.07 -4.30
CA CYS A 23 19.41 81.53 -2.94
C CYS A 23 18.24 80.55 -2.76
N THR A 24 17.17 80.64 -3.56
CA THR A 24 16.06 79.66 -3.52
C THR A 24 16.36 78.42 -4.35
N VAL A 25 17.15 78.52 -5.43
CA VAL A 25 17.62 77.35 -6.20
C VAL A 25 18.72 76.57 -5.47
N ALA A 26 19.49 77.21 -4.57
CA ALA A 26 20.44 76.51 -3.68
C ALA A 26 19.76 75.80 -2.48
N ALA A 27 18.46 76.06 -2.24
CA ALA A 27 17.65 75.44 -1.20
C ALA A 27 16.58 74.49 -1.77
N LEU A 28 16.57 74.23 -3.08
CA LEU A 28 15.88 73.08 -3.62
C LEU A 28 16.64 71.84 -3.15
N PRO A 29 15.96 70.79 -2.62
CA PRO A 29 16.63 69.53 -2.37
C PRO A 29 17.32 69.13 -3.67
N ARG A 30 18.64 68.92 -3.63
CA ARG A 30 19.32 68.19 -4.69
C ARG A 30 18.47 66.94 -4.90
N ALA A 31 18.04 66.68 -6.13
CA ALA A 31 17.39 65.43 -6.47
C ALA A 31 18.32 64.31 -5.97
N ASP A 32 17.96 63.71 -4.83
CA ASP A 32 18.60 62.50 -4.34
C ASP A 32 18.55 61.50 -5.49
N ALA A 33 19.67 60.85 -5.76
CA ALA A 33 19.73 59.77 -6.75
C ALA A 33 18.51 58.87 -6.54
N GLY A 34 17.62 58.85 -7.54
CA GLY A 34 16.22 58.43 -7.38
C GLY A 34 16.08 57.20 -6.50
N GLU A 35 15.46 57.39 -5.35
CA GLU A 35 14.99 56.32 -4.48
C GLU A 35 14.18 55.36 -5.32
N VAL A 36 14.52 54.08 -5.27
CA VAL A 36 13.78 53.06 -6.00
C VAL A 36 12.90 52.34 -5.01
N PRO A 37 11.58 52.32 -5.21
CA PRO A 37 10.71 51.49 -4.40
C PRO A 37 11.15 50.03 -4.52
N PRO A 38 11.22 49.26 -3.42
CA PRO A 38 11.45 47.83 -3.51
C PRO A 38 10.42 47.18 -4.42
N SER A 39 10.87 46.33 -5.33
CA SER A 39 10.03 45.70 -6.36
C SER A 39 9.26 44.47 -5.84
N ALA A 40 9.62 43.98 -4.65
CA ALA A 40 9.09 42.79 -3.99
C ALA A 40 9.04 43.01 -2.45
N PRO A 41 8.29 42.19 -1.69
CA PRO A 41 8.33 42.24 -0.23
C PRO A 41 9.69 41.74 0.27
N PHE A 42 10.47 42.65 0.86
CA PHE A 42 11.76 42.37 1.49
C PHE A 42 11.68 42.52 3.01
N ALA A 43 12.52 41.79 3.73
CA ALA A 43 12.59 41.87 5.18
C ALA A 43 13.07 43.24 5.70
N ALA A 44 13.96 43.91 4.95
CA ALA A 44 14.50 45.21 5.31
C ALA A 44 14.85 46.06 4.08
N VAL A 45 15.00 47.37 4.29
CA VAL A 45 15.43 48.32 3.24
C VAL A 45 16.72 49.03 3.68
N GLN A 46 17.74 49.03 2.83
CA GLN A 46 18.99 49.73 3.14
C GLN A 46 18.82 51.24 2.95
N TYR A 47 19.17 52.03 3.97
CA TYR A 47 19.06 53.48 3.88
C TYR A 47 20.21 54.26 4.53
N GLY A 48 20.92 55.03 3.71
CA GLY A 48 22.00 55.93 4.17
C GLY A 48 23.15 55.20 4.88
N THR A 49 24.10 55.99 5.37
CA THR A 49 25.31 55.50 6.06
C THR A 49 25.28 55.86 7.54
N ASN A 50 25.75 54.94 8.38
CA ASN A 50 25.96 55.09 9.82
C ASN A 50 27.46 55.14 10.14
N GLY A 51 28.15 56.07 9.48
CA GLY A 51 29.56 56.36 9.63
C GLY A 51 30.45 55.71 8.57
N CYS A 52 31.47 56.46 8.14
CA CYS A 52 32.41 56.10 7.09
C CYS A 52 33.78 56.72 7.36
N ILE A 53 34.82 56.13 6.78
CA ILE A 53 36.10 56.83 6.52
C ILE A 53 36.19 57.22 5.04
N GLU A 54 37.07 58.16 4.72
CA GLU A 54 37.26 58.66 3.36
C GLU A 54 38.12 57.72 2.52
N VAL A 55 37.63 56.51 2.29
CA VAL A 55 38.18 55.54 1.32
C VAL A 55 37.01 55.01 0.51
N GLY A 56 37.06 55.15 -0.81
CA GLY A 56 35.94 54.69 -1.62
C GLY A 56 35.82 55.25 -3.03
N VAL A 57 34.59 55.18 -3.53
CA VAL A 57 34.26 55.37 -4.95
C VAL A 57 34.23 56.83 -5.40
N ARG A 58 34.14 57.79 -4.49
CA ARG A 58 34.06 59.22 -4.87
C ARG A 58 35.39 59.69 -5.46
N ASP A 59 35.35 60.55 -6.47
CA ASP A 59 36.55 61.08 -7.12
C ASP A 59 37.42 61.91 -6.17
N THR A 60 36.82 62.47 -5.13
CA THR A 60 37.50 63.25 -4.09
C THR A 60 38.12 62.37 -2.99
N GLN A 61 37.99 61.04 -3.06
CA GLN A 61 38.48 60.13 -2.03
C GLN A 61 39.69 59.33 -2.51
N PRO A 62 40.65 59.05 -1.61
CA PRO A 62 41.70 58.07 -1.83
C PRO A 62 41.13 56.72 -2.30
N LYS A 63 41.73 56.18 -3.37
CA LYS A 63 41.31 54.92 -3.97
C LYS A 63 42.05 53.75 -3.33
N PRO A 64 41.35 52.72 -2.81
CA PRO A 64 42.01 51.55 -2.28
C PRO A 64 42.57 50.66 -3.40
N TYR A 65 43.29 49.63 -2.99
CA TYR A 65 43.89 48.65 -3.90
C TYR A 65 43.27 47.28 -3.67
N ALA A 66 43.04 46.54 -4.76
CA ALA A 66 42.64 45.15 -4.75
C ALA A 66 43.86 44.25 -4.96
N ALA A 67 43.98 43.23 -4.11
CA ALA A 67 44.89 42.14 -4.32
C ALA A 67 44.49 41.28 -5.54
N PRO A 68 45.43 40.57 -6.19
CA PRO A 68 45.09 39.67 -7.30
C PRO A 68 44.20 38.52 -6.81
N GLU A 69 43.41 37.93 -7.70
CA GLU A 69 42.46 36.85 -7.33
C GLU A 69 43.14 35.65 -6.64
N THR A 70 44.41 35.39 -6.97
CA THR A 70 45.22 34.32 -6.36
C THR A 70 45.75 34.66 -4.96
N TYR A 71 45.63 35.90 -4.52
CA TYR A 71 46.03 36.32 -3.18
C TYR A 71 45.06 35.74 -2.16
N ASP A 72 45.59 35.11 -1.11
CA ASP A 72 44.82 34.62 0.03
C ASP A 72 45.01 35.57 1.24
N PRO A 73 43.99 36.38 1.59
CA PRO A 73 44.03 37.27 2.75
C PRO A 73 44.28 36.56 4.08
N THR A 74 43.98 35.26 4.17
CA THR A 74 44.13 34.50 5.42
C THR A 74 45.56 33.98 5.63
N ALA A 75 46.35 33.93 4.57
CA ALA A 75 47.73 33.46 4.59
C ALA A 75 48.77 34.59 4.68
N HIS A 76 48.32 35.85 4.68
CA HIS A 76 49.19 37.02 4.61
C HIS A 76 48.81 38.05 5.67
N ALA A 77 49.81 38.71 6.24
CA ALA A 77 49.60 39.89 7.06
C ALA A 77 49.06 41.05 6.21
N TYR A 78 48.33 41.95 6.85
CA TYR A 78 47.93 43.20 6.20
C TYR A 78 49.20 44.03 5.87
N PRO A 79 49.31 44.60 4.65
CA PRO A 79 50.51 45.33 4.23
C PRO A 79 50.90 46.45 5.18
N ASP A 80 52.20 46.73 5.26
CA ASP A 80 52.70 47.87 6.02
C ASP A 80 52.38 49.19 5.32
N PHE A 81 52.21 50.25 6.11
CA PHE A 81 52.03 51.60 5.56
C PHE A 81 53.21 51.97 4.62
N GLY A 82 52.89 52.56 3.46
CA GLY A 82 53.88 52.85 2.43
C GLY A 82 54.32 51.65 1.58
N TYR A 83 53.59 50.52 1.61
CA TYR A 83 53.85 49.37 0.73
C TYR A 83 53.92 49.76 -0.75
N ASP A 84 54.70 49.01 -1.54
CA ASP A 84 54.72 49.12 -3.00
C ASP A 84 53.58 48.29 -3.61
N PRO A 85 52.50 48.90 -4.11
CA PRO A 85 51.37 48.13 -4.65
C PRO A 85 51.76 47.36 -5.90
N ALA A 86 52.62 47.93 -6.75
CA ALA A 86 53.04 47.28 -7.99
C ALA A 86 53.87 46.02 -7.71
N GLY A 87 54.78 46.10 -6.74
CA GLY A 87 55.58 44.96 -6.29
C GLY A 87 54.74 43.80 -5.70
N LEU A 88 53.58 44.10 -5.11
CA LEU A 88 52.63 43.10 -4.61
C LEU A 88 51.58 42.66 -5.65
N GLY A 89 51.60 43.24 -6.85
CA GLY A 89 50.59 42.99 -7.89
C GLY A 89 49.20 43.56 -7.55
N PHE A 90 49.14 44.53 -6.64
CA PHE A 90 47.91 45.16 -6.21
C PHE A 90 47.51 46.27 -7.19
N THR A 91 46.21 46.38 -7.47
CA THR A 91 45.69 47.32 -8.48
C THR A 91 44.69 48.28 -7.88
N VAL A 92 44.75 49.55 -8.30
CA VAL A 92 43.77 50.57 -7.87
C VAL A 92 42.37 50.12 -8.27
N THR A 93 41.42 50.21 -7.35
CA THR A 93 40.05 49.76 -7.59
C THR A 93 39.00 50.79 -7.17
N ASN A 94 37.86 50.73 -7.85
CA ASN A 94 36.66 51.49 -7.54
C ASN A 94 35.54 50.51 -7.13
N GLY A 95 34.66 50.94 -6.23
CA GLY A 95 33.57 50.07 -5.79
C GLY A 95 32.60 50.78 -4.86
N THR A 96 32.64 50.42 -3.60
CA THR A 96 31.79 51.00 -2.55
C THR A 96 32.57 51.99 -1.69
N ASN A 97 31.97 52.46 -0.60
CA ASN A 97 32.65 53.26 0.42
C ASN A 97 32.88 52.40 1.65
N SER A 98 33.96 52.66 2.38
CA SER A 98 34.19 52.00 3.66
C SER A 98 33.28 52.59 4.74
N CYS A 99 32.08 52.02 4.84
CA CYS A 99 30.98 52.53 5.65
C CYS A 99 30.24 51.40 6.38
N ARG A 100 29.56 51.78 7.45
CA ARG A 100 28.42 51.03 8.01
C ARG A 100 27.12 51.62 7.47
N TYR A 101 26.09 50.81 7.29
CA TYR A 101 24.81 51.19 6.68
C TYR A 101 23.66 50.96 7.63
N ASN A 102 22.61 51.78 7.57
CA ASN A 102 21.39 51.50 8.33
C ASN A 102 20.46 50.60 7.53
N PHE A 103 19.80 49.69 8.24
CA PHE A 103 18.61 49.00 7.75
C PHE A 103 17.36 49.63 8.37
N ARG A 104 16.36 49.83 7.53
CA ARG A 104 15.00 50.17 7.93
C ARG A 104 14.08 48.96 7.81
N ASP A 105 12.94 49.02 8.49
CA ASP A 105 11.85 48.05 8.31
C ASP A 105 11.43 47.93 6.84
N SER A 106 10.61 46.92 6.53
CA SER A 106 10.12 46.65 5.17
C SER A 106 9.32 47.80 4.55
N THR A 107 8.81 48.73 5.37
CA THR A 107 8.12 49.95 4.90
C THR A 107 9.08 51.10 4.60
N GLY A 108 10.36 50.95 4.95
CA GLY A 108 11.37 52.00 4.81
C GLY A 108 11.23 53.13 5.84
N THR A 109 10.46 52.94 6.92
CA THR A 109 10.11 54.04 7.84
C THR A 109 11.05 54.09 9.04
N THR A 110 11.23 52.99 9.75
CA THR A 110 11.95 52.94 11.03
C THR A 110 13.33 52.33 10.86
N VAL A 111 14.38 52.94 11.42
CA VAL A 111 15.70 52.29 11.49
C VAL A 111 15.64 51.14 12.50
N ILE A 112 15.86 49.92 12.02
CA ILE A 112 15.80 48.70 12.83
C ILE A 112 17.18 48.18 13.19
N GLY A 113 18.22 48.50 12.39
CA GLY A 113 19.56 48.02 12.66
C GLY A 113 20.61 48.57 11.69
N SER A 114 21.76 47.91 11.65
CA SER A 114 22.87 48.30 10.77
C SER A 114 23.68 47.11 10.28
N ALA A 115 24.42 47.32 9.19
CA ALA A 115 25.21 46.27 8.54
C ALA A 115 26.45 46.83 7.83
N TYR A 116 27.35 45.92 7.50
CA TYR A 116 28.58 46.18 6.74
C TYR A 116 28.55 45.50 5.38
N CYS A 117 29.22 46.10 4.41
CA CYS A 117 29.29 45.54 3.06
C CYS A 117 30.34 44.45 2.99
N VAL A 118 30.07 43.41 2.19
CA VAL A 118 30.96 42.26 2.03
C VAL A 118 31.33 41.98 0.57
N GLN A 119 31.03 42.93 -0.33
CA GLN A 119 31.31 42.83 -1.76
C GLN A 119 31.67 44.20 -2.35
N TRP A 120 32.95 44.54 -2.34
CA TRP A 120 33.43 45.88 -2.72
C TRP A 120 32.97 46.33 -4.12
N ALA A 121 33.05 45.44 -5.12
CA ALA A 121 32.81 45.77 -6.53
C ALA A 121 31.33 45.89 -6.92
N GLN A 122 30.40 45.47 -6.05
CA GLN A 122 28.96 45.43 -6.36
C GLN A 122 28.26 46.77 -6.14
N GLY A 123 28.92 47.74 -5.52
CA GLY A 123 28.38 49.09 -5.33
C GLY A 123 27.20 49.15 -4.35
N GLN A 124 26.63 50.34 -4.19
CA GLN A 124 25.59 50.64 -3.22
C GLN A 124 24.41 51.37 -3.85
N ARG A 125 23.20 51.14 -3.33
CA ARG A 125 22.01 51.92 -3.70
C ARG A 125 21.02 52.00 -2.54
N THR A 126 20.83 53.22 -2.04
CA THR A 126 19.80 53.53 -1.02
C THR A 126 18.41 53.17 -1.53
N GLY A 127 17.54 52.69 -0.64
CA GLY A 127 16.16 52.32 -0.93
C GLY A 127 15.99 50.90 -1.47
N THR A 128 17.06 50.13 -1.61
CA THR A 128 16.99 48.74 -2.07
C THR A 128 16.60 47.79 -0.96
N GLY A 129 15.79 46.78 -1.29
CA GLY A 129 15.32 45.77 -0.36
C GLY A 129 16.32 44.62 -0.19
N TYR A 130 16.29 44.00 0.99
CA TYR A 130 17.18 42.92 1.39
C TYR A 130 16.42 41.83 2.14
N ASP A 131 16.78 40.58 1.86
CA ASP A 131 16.30 39.41 2.59
C ASP A 131 17.47 38.73 3.34
N PRO A 132 17.21 38.18 4.54
CA PRO A 132 18.21 37.42 5.26
C PRO A 132 18.45 36.07 4.58
N GLU A 133 19.72 35.71 4.41
CA GLU A 133 20.16 34.41 3.91
C GLU A 133 21.24 33.84 4.86
N PRO A 134 21.46 32.51 4.85
CA PRO A 134 22.64 31.93 5.43
C PRO A 134 23.90 32.60 4.88
N ALA A 135 24.94 32.75 5.71
CA ALA A 135 26.20 33.40 5.32
C ALA A 135 27.04 32.64 4.26
N GLY A 136 26.48 31.58 3.67
CA GLY A 136 27.11 30.81 2.60
C GLY A 136 27.47 31.67 1.40
N GLY A 137 28.66 31.46 0.84
CA GLY A 137 29.10 32.14 -0.39
C GLY A 137 29.94 33.42 -0.18
N ILE A 138 30.11 33.90 1.05
CA ILE A 138 31.07 34.98 1.34
C ILE A 138 32.46 34.41 1.60
N ARG A 139 33.46 34.90 0.86
CA ARG A 139 34.86 34.55 1.07
C ARG A 139 35.27 34.90 2.50
N ASN A 140 35.89 33.94 3.20
CA ASN A 140 36.38 34.13 4.57
C ASN A 140 35.31 34.60 5.57
N ALA A 141 34.05 34.18 5.39
CA ALA A 141 32.91 34.59 6.23
C ALA A 141 33.16 34.43 7.74
N GLY A 142 33.89 33.39 8.17
CA GLY A 142 34.22 33.20 9.59
C GLY A 142 35.12 34.30 10.18
N TYR A 143 36.03 34.89 9.39
CA TYR A 143 36.84 36.03 9.85
C TYR A 143 36.00 37.31 9.92
N VAL A 144 35.09 37.50 8.97
CA VAL A 144 34.11 38.61 9.00
C VAL A 144 33.21 38.49 10.23
N GLN A 145 32.70 37.29 10.51
CA GLN A 145 31.91 37.02 11.70
C GLN A 145 32.66 37.41 12.99
N ARG A 146 33.95 37.07 13.08
CA ARG A 146 34.76 37.46 14.24
C ARG A 146 34.89 38.97 14.36
N ILE A 147 35.17 39.67 13.25
CA ILE A 147 35.23 41.13 13.24
C ILE A 147 33.94 41.73 13.79
N LEU A 148 32.79 41.24 13.33
CA LEU A 148 31.49 41.75 13.76
C LEU A 148 31.22 41.50 15.25
N GLN A 149 31.65 40.36 15.80
CA GLN A 149 31.47 40.01 17.20
C GLN A 149 32.39 40.77 18.16
N GLU A 150 33.62 41.07 17.74
CA GLU A 150 34.65 41.64 18.62
C GLU A 150 34.80 43.16 18.51
N TYR A 151 34.35 43.77 17.39
CA TYR A 151 34.51 45.19 17.12
C TYR A 151 33.16 45.90 16.96
N TRP A 152 33.23 47.19 16.67
CA TRP A 152 32.10 48.11 16.59
C TRP A 152 31.04 47.62 15.58
N PRO A 153 29.74 47.69 15.93
CA PRO A 153 29.15 48.18 17.19
C PRO A 153 28.99 47.15 18.31
N ALA A 154 29.36 45.88 18.13
CA ALA A 154 29.18 44.88 19.19
C ALA A 154 29.98 45.24 20.45
N THR A 155 31.11 45.94 20.28
CA THR A 155 31.93 46.49 21.35
C THR A 155 32.35 47.94 21.05
N ASP A 156 33.02 48.61 21.99
CA ASP A 156 33.63 49.93 21.78
C ASP A 156 35.01 49.89 21.07
N LEU A 157 35.44 48.72 20.61
CA LEU A 157 36.66 48.52 19.81
C LEU A 157 36.38 48.78 18.31
N PRO A 158 37.37 49.16 17.51
CA PRO A 158 38.74 49.49 17.90
C PRO A 158 38.84 50.83 18.63
N VAL A 159 39.94 51.02 19.35
CA VAL A 159 40.35 52.37 19.80
C VAL A 159 40.75 53.17 18.57
N VAL A 160 40.22 54.39 18.43
CA VAL A 160 40.44 55.27 17.28
C VAL A 160 41.00 56.64 17.72
N PRO A 161 41.62 57.41 16.81
CA PRO A 161 42.34 58.64 17.18
C PRO A 161 41.47 59.76 17.74
N SER A 162 40.20 59.88 17.30
CA SER A 162 39.34 60.98 17.75
C SER A 162 38.71 60.69 19.12
N ALA A 163 38.79 61.67 20.03
CA ALA A 163 38.05 61.65 21.29
C ALA A 163 36.59 62.12 21.15
N ASN A 164 36.21 62.74 20.03
CA ASN A 164 34.82 63.15 19.80
C ASN A 164 33.98 61.92 19.43
N ALA A 165 32.97 61.57 20.24
CA ALA A 165 32.20 60.34 20.09
C ALA A 165 31.62 60.15 18.67
N THR A 166 31.09 61.21 18.05
CA THR A 166 30.53 61.13 16.69
C THR A 166 31.60 60.83 15.66
N VAL A 167 32.75 61.50 15.74
CA VAL A 167 33.87 61.26 14.81
C VAL A 167 34.51 59.90 15.07
N ALA A 168 34.67 59.52 16.33
CA ALA A 168 35.18 58.22 16.75
C ALA A 168 34.32 57.08 16.19
N ASN A 169 32.99 57.18 16.29
CA ASN A 169 32.10 56.15 15.75
C ASN A 169 32.15 56.07 14.21
N ARG A 170 32.38 57.19 13.52
CA ARG A 170 32.63 57.18 12.05
C ARG A 170 33.94 56.48 11.72
N GLN A 171 35.00 56.78 12.47
CA GLN A 171 36.31 56.14 12.33
C GLN A 171 36.19 54.62 12.57
N ARG A 172 35.54 54.19 13.65
CA ARG A 172 35.29 52.77 13.94
C ARG A 172 34.50 52.09 12.82
N SER A 173 33.39 52.69 12.38
CA SER A 173 32.61 52.15 11.26
C SER A 173 33.46 51.94 10.01
N GLY A 174 34.25 52.94 9.62
CA GLY A 174 35.05 52.83 8.40
C GLY A 174 36.29 51.94 8.51
N THR A 175 36.94 51.84 9.66
CA THR A 175 38.09 50.93 9.83
C THR A 175 37.64 49.48 9.92
N VAL A 176 36.53 49.20 10.61
CA VAL A 176 35.91 47.86 10.62
C VAL A 176 35.49 47.45 9.21
N ALA A 177 34.85 48.33 8.44
CA ALA A 177 34.47 48.05 7.06
C ALA A 177 35.68 47.72 6.17
N MET A 178 36.81 48.42 6.32
CA MET A 178 38.04 48.09 5.57
C MET A 178 38.60 46.72 5.95
N ALA A 179 38.62 46.39 7.25
CA ALA A 179 39.08 45.08 7.70
C ALA A 179 38.20 43.96 7.14
N ILE A 180 36.88 44.16 7.06
CA ILE A 180 35.94 43.23 6.41
C ILE A 180 36.31 43.04 4.94
N HIS A 181 36.49 44.14 4.19
CA HIS A 181 36.84 44.08 2.76
C HIS A 181 38.21 43.46 2.47
N TYR A 182 39.15 43.50 3.42
CA TYR A 182 40.38 42.73 3.30
C TYR A 182 40.10 41.23 3.21
N PHE A 183 39.25 40.70 4.09
CA PHE A 183 38.92 39.27 4.11
C PHE A 183 38.01 38.85 2.97
N THR A 184 37.02 39.67 2.59
CA THR A 184 36.03 39.31 1.57
C THR A 184 36.53 39.52 0.15
N ASP A 185 37.23 40.64 -0.09
CA ASP A 185 37.55 41.13 -1.42
C ASP A 185 39.06 41.33 -1.65
N GLY A 186 39.91 41.15 -0.62
CA GLY A 186 41.35 41.43 -0.72
C GLY A 186 41.66 42.92 -0.88
N ILE A 187 40.79 43.79 -0.34
CA ILE A 187 40.93 45.24 -0.48
C ILE A 187 41.78 45.79 0.66
N VAL A 188 42.74 46.63 0.30
CA VAL A 188 43.63 47.31 1.25
C VAL A 188 43.58 48.82 1.05
N MET A 189 43.85 49.55 2.13
CA MET A 189 43.95 51.01 2.11
C MET A 189 45.13 51.49 1.22
N PRO A 190 45.06 52.71 0.67
CA PRO A 190 46.17 53.30 -0.07
C PRO A 190 47.46 53.32 0.77
N PRO A 191 48.64 53.09 0.16
CA PRO A 191 49.92 53.10 0.89
C PRO A 191 50.27 54.49 1.44
N ASP A 192 49.72 55.55 0.86
CA ASP A 192 49.91 56.96 1.20
C ASP A 192 48.67 57.58 1.86
N TYR A 193 47.83 56.76 2.50
CA TYR A 193 46.60 57.23 3.15
C TYR A 193 46.88 58.38 4.13
N GLN A 194 46.10 59.45 4.04
CA GLN A 194 46.34 60.72 4.72
C GLN A 194 46.34 60.64 6.26
N ASP A 195 45.69 59.63 6.83
CA ASP A 195 45.65 59.39 8.27
C ASP A 195 46.30 58.04 8.60
N LYS A 196 47.62 58.07 8.85
CA LYS A 196 48.38 56.88 9.23
C LYS A 196 47.79 56.19 10.47
N ALA A 197 47.25 56.94 11.43
CA ALA A 197 46.72 56.34 12.65
C ALA A 197 45.48 55.48 12.36
N LEU A 198 44.63 55.86 11.40
CA LEU A 198 43.53 55.01 10.93
C LEU A 198 43.99 53.81 10.12
N TYR A 199 45.07 53.94 9.35
CA TYR A 199 45.70 52.80 8.68
C TYR A 199 46.16 51.75 9.70
N ASP A 200 46.87 52.19 10.73
CA ASP A 200 47.38 51.33 11.81
C ASP A 200 46.23 50.61 12.55
N VAL A 201 45.06 51.26 12.68
CA VAL A 201 43.86 50.62 13.25
C VAL A 201 43.37 49.47 12.38
N VAL A 202 43.30 49.63 11.05
CA VAL A 202 42.87 48.53 10.15
C VAL A 202 43.89 47.38 10.19
N GLN A 203 45.18 47.69 10.11
CA GLN A 203 46.25 46.70 10.20
C GLN A 203 46.15 45.90 11.52
N LYS A 204 45.87 46.60 12.63
CA LYS A 204 45.69 45.97 13.95
C LYS A 204 44.50 45.01 13.98
N ILE A 205 43.31 45.44 13.51
CA ILE A 205 42.11 44.58 13.46
C ILE A 205 42.43 43.29 12.68
N VAL A 206 42.99 43.43 11.48
CA VAL A 206 43.29 42.26 10.63
C VAL A 206 44.30 41.34 11.30
N THR A 207 45.34 41.89 11.93
CA THR A 207 46.36 41.10 12.64
C THR A 207 45.77 40.32 13.81
N GLU A 208 44.95 40.97 14.63
CA GLU A 208 44.28 40.33 15.78
C GLU A 208 43.32 39.23 15.32
N VAL A 209 42.54 39.49 14.28
CA VAL A 209 41.57 38.54 13.72
C VAL A 209 42.24 37.35 13.03
N LEU A 210 43.35 37.56 12.30
CA LEU A 210 44.16 36.47 11.76
C LEU A 210 44.71 35.57 12.87
N ALA A 211 45.22 36.17 13.94
CA ALA A 211 45.76 35.43 15.09
C ALA A 211 44.67 34.64 15.85
N ALA A 212 43.46 35.18 15.95
CA ALA A 212 42.33 34.51 16.59
C ALA A 212 41.68 33.41 15.72
N GLY A 213 41.82 33.49 14.40
CA GLY A 213 41.21 32.56 13.46
C GLY A 213 39.70 32.84 13.20
N PRO A 214 39.05 32.07 12.33
CA PRO A 214 37.64 32.28 12.00
C PRO A 214 36.72 31.97 13.18
N ALA A 215 35.59 32.69 13.30
CA ALA A 215 34.48 32.35 14.18
C ALA A 215 33.47 31.40 13.47
N PRO A 216 32.67 30.63 14.23
CA PRO A 216 31.58 29.83 13.66
C PRO A 216 30.57 30.70 12.91
N ALA A 217 30.00 30.18 11.82
CA ALA A 217 28.98 30.91 11.06
C ALA A 217 27.76 31.25 11.93
N ALA A 218 27.13 32.39 11.62
CA ALA A 218 25.85 32.75 12.21
C ALA A 218 24.80 31.65 11.97
N ALA A 219 23.88 31.48 12.92
CA ALA A 219 22.75 30.57 12.76
C ALA A 219 21.92 30.94 11.52
N ASP A 220 21.30 29.94 10.89
CA ASP A 220 20.43 30.12 9.74
C ASP A 220 19.27 31.09 10.08
N PRO A 221 19.13 32.21 9.36
CA PRO A 221 18.12 33.22 9.62
C PRO A 221 16.81 32.94 8.86
N THR A 222 16.47 31.67 8.61
CA THR A 222 15.23 31.26 7.95
C THR A 222 14.39 30.35 8.86
N PRO A 223 13.05 30.32 8.74
CA PRO A 223 12.23 29.38 9.49
C PRO A 223 12.63 27.94 9.17
N THR A 224 12.87 27.11 10.18
CA THR A 224 13.21 25.70 9.94
C THR A 224 12.04 24.95 9.33
N ILE A 225 12.32 24.03 8.40
CA ILE A 225 11.32 23.05 7.92
C ILE A 225 12.00 21.69 8.07
N GLU A 226 11.56 20.92 9.05
CA GLU A 226 12.12 19.60 9.35
C GLU A 226 11.07 18.53 9.07
N GLY A 227 11.41 17.50 8.31
CA GLY A 227 10.49 16.43 7.97
C GLY A 227 11.13 15.40 7.04
N PRO A 228 10.37 14.43 6.54
CA PRO A 228 10.87 13.44 5.58
C PRO A 228 11.17 14.10 4.22
N ASP A 229 12.16 13.56 3.49
CA ASP A 229 12.53 14.04 2.16
C ASP A 229 11.48 13.72 1.07
N GLY A 230 10.59 12.76 1.35
CA GLY A 230 9.62 12.26 0.37
C GLY A 230 8.67 11.20 0.94
N GLY A 231 7.79 10.68 0.08
CA GLY A 231 6.84 9.61 0.40
C GLY A 231 6.14 9.06 -0.84
N ALA A 232 5.14 8.21 -0.65
CA ALA A 232 4.38 7.60 -1.74
C ALA A 232 3.05 8.33 -2.01
N THR A 233 2.54 8.23 -3.24
CA THR A 233 1.19 8.70 -3.59
C THR A 233 0.11 8.07 -2.71
N GLY A 234 -0.89 8.85 -2.32
CA GLY A 234 -2.02 8.42 -1.51
C GLY A 234 -1.75 8.34 0.00
N GLU A 235 -0.48 8.31 0.42
CA GLU A 235 -0.09 8.30 1.84
C GLU A 235 0.01 9.71 2.43
N LEU A 236 -0.12 9.80 3.76
CA LEU A 236 0.19 11.03 4.49
C LEU A 236 1.70 11.07 4.78
N ILE A 237 2.39 12.02 4.17
CA ILE A 237 3.82 12.27 4.29
C ILE A 237 4.03 13.29 5.41
N GLY A 238 4.69 12.91 6.50
CA GLY A 238 4.96 13.79 7.63
C GLY A 238 5.24 13.04 8.94
N PRO A 239 5.32 13.75 10.08
CA PRO A 239 5.11 15.20 10.22
C PRO A 239 6.25 16.03 9.63
N PHE A 240 5.90 17.19 9.07
CA PHE A 240 6.79 18.32 8.86
C PHE A 240 6.63 19.31 10.00
N THR A 241 7.68 19.56 10.78
CA THR A 241 7.72 20.58 11.84
C THR A 241 8.17 21.91 11.24
N ILE A 242 7.34 22.94 11.38
CA ILE A 242 7.49 24.23 10.72
C ILE A 242 7.90 25.33 11.70
N GLY A 243 8.99 26.03 11.37
CA GLY A 243 9.48 27.22 12.02
C GLY A 243 9.71 27.06 13.52
N ALA A 244 10.34 25.97 13.96
CA ALA A 244 10.61 25.75 15.39
C ALA A 244 11.51 26.85 15.99
N ASN A 245 12.34 27.49 15.15
CA ASN A 245 13.17 28.64 15.50
C ASN A 245 12.46 30.01 15.32
N ALA A 246 11.22 30.05 14.84
CA ALA A 246 10.49 31.29 14.63
C ALA A 246 10.07 31.92 15.97
N THR A 247 10.09 33.25 16.01
CA THR A 247 9.69 34.03 17.19
C THR A 247 8.22 34.44 17.18
N GLY A 248 7.46 34.04 16.15
CA GLY A 248 6.07 34.41 15.94
C GLY A 248 5.40 33.49 14.91
N GLN A 249 4.17 33.84 14.50
CA GLN A 249 3.43 33.03 13.52
C GLN A 249 4.18 32.91 12.20
N VAL A 250 4.10 31.72 11.60
CA VAL A 250 4.75 31.37 10.33
C VAL A 250 3.69 31.12 9.29
N THR A 251 3.73 31.88 8.20
CA THR A 251 2.89 31.68 7.03
C THR A 251 3.47 30.56 6.19
N VAL A 252 2.63 29.60 5.78
CA VAL A 252 3.06 28.42 5.05
C VAL A 252 2.31 28.31 3.73
N THR A 253 3.03 28.14 2.63
CA THR A 253 2.47 27.83 1.32
C THR A 253 2.86 26.44 0.89
N VAL A 254 1.87 25.68 0.43
CA VAL A 254 2.02 24.32 -0.10
C VAL A 254 1.59 24.33 -1.56
N GLU A 255 2.45 23.79 -2.42
CA GLU A 255 2.19 23.60 -3.85
C GLU A 255 2.43 22.14 -4.23
N GLY A 256 1.57 21.58 -5.09
CA GLY A 256 1.71 20.19 -5.59
C GLY A 256 1.21 19.08 -4.66
N ALA A 257 0.64 19.42 -3.49
CA ALA A 257 0.01 18.47 -2.58
C ALA A 257 -1.11 19.11 -1.74
N GLU A 258 -2.01 18.29 -1.22
CA GLU A 258 -2.89 18.65 -0.11
C GLU A 258 -2.10 18.67 1.21
N ALA A 259 -2.51 19.50 2.16
CA ALA A 259 -1.87 19.60 3.48
C ALA A 259 -2.89 19.46 4.61
N PHE A 260 -2.45 18.90 5.74
CA PHE A 260 -3.28 18.61 6.92
C PHE A 260 -2.55 18.96 8.20
N THR A 261 -3.26 19.40 9.24
CA THR A 261 -2.71 19.72 10.57
C THR A 261 -2.75 18.54 11.54
N ASP A 262 -3.22 17.37 11.11
CA ASP A 262 -3.31 16.16 11.91
C ASP A 262 -2.83 14.92 11.15
N ALA A 263 -2.31 13.94 11.90
CA ALA A 263 -1.80 12.68 11.35
C ALA A 263 -2.88 11.77 10.74
N ALA A 264 -4.17 12.04 10.99
CA ALA A 264 -5.26 11.28 10.36
C ALA A 264 -5.69 11.88 9.01
N GLY A 265 -5.16 13.05 8.61
CA GLY A 265 -5.50 13.70 7.35
C GLY A 265 -6.96 14.17 7.29
N THR A 266 -7.50 14.61 8.43
CA THR A 266 -8.92 14.96 8.57
C THR A 266 -9.16 16.47 8.70
N GLN A 267 -8.14 17.22 9.13
CA GLN A 267 -8.16 18.67 9.30
C GLN A 267 -7.32 19.31 8.20
N PRO A 268 -7.94 19.76 7.10
CA PRO A 268 -7.22 20.35 5.98
C PRO A 268 -6.57 21.68 6.39
N PHE A 269 -5.35 21.90 5.90
CA PHE A 269 -4.64 23.17 5.98
C PHE A 269 -4.76 23.92 4.65
N THR A 270 -5.16 25.19 4.72
CA THR A 270 -5.24 26.06 3.53
C THR A 270 -3.88 26.70 3.26
N SER A 271 -3.32 26.48 2.06
CA SER A 271 -2.09 27.14 1.60
C SER A 271 -2.18 28.66 1.74
N GLY A 272 -1.15 29.28 2.33
CA GLY A 272 -1.13 30.69 2.75
C GLY A 272 -1.63 30.92 4.18
N GLY A 273 -2.07 29.88 4.89
CA GLY A 273 -2.42 29.94 6.31
C GLY A 273 -1.21 30.11 7.23
N THR A 274 -1.47 30.35 8.52
CA THR A 274 -0.41 30.50 9.53
C THR A 274 -0.39 29.35 10.53
N LEU A 275 0.81 29.03 11.01
CA LEU A 275 1.07 28.09 12.09
C LEU A 275 1.81 28.80 13.23
N VAL A 276 1.65 28.27 14.44
CA VAL A 276 2.53 28.63 15.56
C VAL A 276 3.92 28.03 15.36
N PRO A 277 5.00 28.59 15.94
CA PRO A 277 6.33 27.98 15.92
C PRO A 277 6.30 26.51 16.34
N GLY A 278 6.89 25.63 15.52
CA GLY A 278 6.90 24.18 15.73
C GLY A 278 5.61 23.47 15.36
N GLY A 279 4.65 24.15 14.72
CA GLY A 279 3.43 23.53 14.20
C GLY A 279 3.74 22.42 13.18
N GLN A 280 2.87 21.42 13.10
CA GLN A 280 3.08 20.24 12.26
C GLN A 280 2.14 20.21 11.06
N LEU A 281 2.65 19.73 9.93
CA LEU A 281 1.88 19.44 8.72
C LEU A 281 2.14 18.02 8.22
N TRP A 282 1.12 17.46 7.57
CA TRP A 282 1.21 16.25 6.76
C TRP A 282 0.78 16.58 5.34
N LEU A 283 1.49 16.06 4.35
CA LEU A 283 1.20 16.26 2.93
C LEU A 283 0.59 14.99 2.34
N ARG A 284 -0.28 15.13 1.34
CA ARG A 284 -0.77 14.00 0.54
C ARG A 284 -0.96 14.41 -0.91
N SER A 285 -0.57 13.56 -1.84
CA SER A 285 -0.84 13.75 -3.27
C SER A 285 -1.36 12.47 -3.90
N ALA A 286 -2.30 12.60 -4.85
CA ALA A 286 -2.77 11.50 -5.67
C ALA A 286 -1.83 11.19 -6.85
N THR A 287 -0.88 12.08 -7.16
CA THR A 287 0.01 11.95 -8.31
C THR A 287 1.48 11.98 -7.88
N ALA A 288 2.29 11.17 -8.55
CA ALA A 288 3.73 11.17 -8.35
C ALA A 288 4.30 12.47 -8.94
N ALA A 289 4.85 13.32 -8.08
CA ALA A 289 5.35 14.64 -8.42
C ALA A 289 6.19 15.18 -7.25
N SER A 290 6.86 16.31 -7.46
CA SER A 290 7.47 17.04 -6.36
C SER A 290 6.46 18.05 -5.81
N ALA A 291 6.29 18.06 -4.48
CA ALA A 291 5.56 19.12 -3.77
C ALA A 291 6.56 20.14 -3.20
N THR A 292 6.16 21.40 -3.09
CA THR A 292 6.96 22.45 -2.46
C THR A 292 6.26 22.94 -1.21
N LEU A 293 7.00 22.96 -0.11
CA LEU A 293 6.58 23.49 1.18
C LEU A 293 7.46 24.69 1.50
N ALA A 294 6.88 25.89 1.49
CA ALA A 294 7.60 27.12 1.81
C ALA A 294 7.02 27.79 3.05
N ALA A 295 7.91 28.36 3.87
CA ALA A 295 7.59 28.99 5.13
C ALA A 295 8.19 30.40 5.19
N THR A 296 7.38 31.35 5.62
CA THR A 296 7.76 32.75 5.81
C THR A 296 7.36 33.18 7.22
N GLY A 297 8.28 33.70 8.00
CA GLY A 297 7.96 34.11 9.37
C GLY A 297 9.11 34.85 10.07
N PRO A 298 8.80 35.51 11.21
CA PRO A 298 9.80 36.25 11.95
C PRO A 298 10.77 35.29 12.65
N VAL A 299 12.06 35.50 12.40
CA VAL A 299 13.18 34.79 13.01
C VAL A 299 14.22 35.79 13.47
N THR A 300 15.01 35.43 14.49
CA THR A 300 16.10 36.31 14.93
C THR A 300 17.32 36.08 14.04
N ALA A 301 17.50 36.96 13.05
CA ALA A 301 18.72 37.05 12.28
C ALA A 301 19.87 37.49 13.21
N GLN A 302 20.88 36.65 13.36
CA GLN A 302 21.98 36.90 14.30
C GLN A 302 22.99 37.90 13.72
N ILE A 303 23.91 38.37 14.57
CA ILE A 303 25.07 39.13 14.09
C ILE A 303 25.83 38.31 13.04
N GLY A 304 26.17 38.96 11.92
CA GLY A 304 26.83 38.35 10.76
C GLY A 304 25.91 37.54 9.83
N THR A 305 24.59 37.54 10.05
CA THR A 305 23.63 37.12 9.03
C THR A 305 23.86 37.91 7.74
N LEU A 306 23.89 37.18 6.61
CA LEU A 306 23.97 37.77 5.29
C LEU A 306 22.61 38.36 4.92
N MET A 307 22.63 39.59 4.46
CA MET A 307 21.51 40.32 3.90
C MET A 307 21.78 40.45 2.40
N LYS A 308 21.02 39.75 1.58
CA LYS A 308 21.18 39.79 0.13
C LYS A 308 20.25 40.82 -0.47
N GLY A 309 20.83 41.73 -1.24
CA GLY A 309 20.09 42.81 -1.87
C GLY A 309 19.26 42.32 -3.07
N ASP A 310 18.24 43.11 -3.40
CA ASP A 310 17.37 42.90 -4.56
C ASP A 310 18.19 42.66 -5.85
N PRO A 311 18.10 41.47 -6.48
CA PRO A 311 18.86 41.14 -7.67
C PRO A 311 18.49 41.98 -8.90
N ALA A 312 17.36 42.70 -8.87
CA ALA A 312 17.00 43.65 -9.92
C ALA A 312 17.95 44.86 -10.00
N TYR A 313 18.75 45.08 -8.95
CA TYR A 313 19.72 46.16 -8.89
C TYR A 313 21.13 45.63 -8.66
N LYS A 314 22.11 46.35 -9.21
CA LYS A 314 23.52 46.12 -8.87
C LYS A 314 23.79 46.68 -7.47
N VAL A 315 23.55 45.85 -6.46
CA VAL A 315 23.79 46.16 -5.05
C VAL A 315 24.60 45.06 -4.37
N GLN A 316 25.47 45.46 -3.46
CA GLN A 316 26.25 44.56 -2.62
C GLN A 316 25.40 43.79 -1.61
N ALA A 317 25.79 42.56 -1.31
CA ALA A 317 25.36 41.89 -0.09
C ALA A 317 26.00 42.54 1.15
N MET A 318 25.32 42.44 2.28
CA MET A 318 25.74 43.02 3.56
C MET A 318 25.69 41.98 4.67
N MET A 319 26.47 42.16 5.74
CA MET A 319 26.37 41.34 6.95
C MET A 319 25.90 42.19 8.13
N LEU A 320 24.90 41.69 8.87
CA LEU A 320 24.33 42.39 10.02
C LEU A 320 25.37 42.65 11.10
N ALA A 321 25.36 43.86 11.64
CA ALA A 321 26.26 44.28 12.71
C ALA A 321 25.69 44.04 14.12
N GLY A 322 24.51 43.41 14.21
CA GLY A 322 23.81 43.05 15.45
C GLY A 322 22.60 42.17 15.13
N ALA A 323 22.07 41.49 16.15
CA ALA A 323 20.91 40.60 15.96
C ALA A 323 19.62 41.41 15.77
N LEU A 324 18.77 40.99 14.82
CA LEU A 324 17.52 41.65 14.46
C LEU A 324 16.40 40.63 14.22
N PRO A 325 15.16 40.88 14.69
CA PRO A 325 14.01 40.13 14.24
C PRO A 325 13.69 40.54 12.80
N LEU A 326 13.77 39.58 11.86
CA LEU A 326 13.51 39.78 10.44
C LEU A 326 12.59 38.70 9.92
N GLU A 327 11.86 39.00 8.85
CA GLU A 327 11.08 38.00 8.12
C GLU A 327 12.04 37.12 7.31
N GLY A 328 12.21 35.87 7.75
CA GLY A 328 12.97 34.86 7.03
C GLY A 328 12.08 34.03 6.13
N LYS A 329 12.66 33.47 5.07
CA LYS A 329 11.97 32.66 4.07
C LYS A 329 12.74 31.36 3.85
N SER A 330 12.05 30.23 3.87
CA SER A 330 12.61 28.92 3.55
C SER A 330 11.66 28.14 2.64
N ALA A 331 12.20 27.20 1.88
CA ALA A 331 11.42 26.27 1.07
C ALA A 331 12.13 24.93 0.99
N VAL A 332 11.36 23.85 1.05
CA VAL A 332 11.84 22.49 0.80
C VAL A 332 11.00 21.87 -0.32
N THR A 333 11.64 21.02 -1.11
CA THR A 333 10.97 20.17 -2.09
C THR A 333 10.84 18.78 -1.50
N VAL A 334 9.65 18.20 -1.62
CA VAL A 334 9.30 16.86 -1.13
C VAL A 334 9.01 15.99 -2.34
N ASP A 335 9.76 14.90 -2.50
CA ASP A 335 9.60 13.99 -3.63
C ASP A 335 8.52 12.95 -3.35
N ILE A 336 7.43 12.97 -4.13
CA ILE A 336 6.33 12.03 -4.02
C ILE A 336 6.47 10.99 -5.13
N ALA A 337 6.92 9.79 -4.75
CA ALA A 337 7.06 8.66 -5.65
C ALA A 337 5.70 8.00 -5.90
N ALA A 338 5.55 7.35 -7.06
CA ALA A 338 4.42 6.46 -7.29
C ALA A 338 4.45 5.32 -6.26
N GLY A 339 3.32 5.08 -5.61
CA GLY A 339 3.14 3.88 -4.78
C GLY A 339 3.25 2.61 -5.62
N ASP A 340 3.46 1.47 -4.95
CA ASP A 340 3.35 0.17 -5.61
C ASP A 340 1.95 0.03 -6.22
N PRO A 341 1.81 -0.43 -7.48
CA PRO A 341 0.50 -0.59 -8.08
C PRO A 341 -0.30 -1.65 -7.32
N PRO A 342 -1.63 -1.47 -7.18
CA PRO A 342 -2.47 -2.47 -6.55
C PRO A 342 -2.39 -3.81 -7.29
N ARG A 343 -2.46 -4.90 -6.53
CA ARG A 343 -2.48 -6.28 -7.03
C ARG A 343 -3.57 -7.05 -6.32
N MET A 344 -4.20 -7.97 -7.05
CA MET A 344 -5.19 -8.89 -6.51
C MET A 344 -4.75 -10.34 -6.72
N THR A 345 -5.05 -11.17 -5.74
CA THR A 345 -5.04 -12.63 -5.83
C THR A 345 -6.29 -13.15 -5.15
N SER A 346 -6.85 -14.26 -5.61
CA SER A 346 -8.03 -14.85 -4.98
C SER A 346 -7.92 -16.37 -4.87
N GLU A 347 -8.80 -16.97 -4.07
CA GLU A 347 -8.85 -18.42 -3.84
C GLU A 347 -10.26 -18.85 -3.43
N VAL A 348 -10.84 -19.75 -4.22
CA VAL A 348 -12.14 -20.37 -3.93
C VAL A 348 -12.05 -21.37 -2.77
N SER A 349 -13.12 -21.48 -1.98
CA SER A 349 -13.17 -22.34 -0.78
C SER A 349 -13.04 -23.84 -1.06
N ALA A 350 -13.36 -24.29 -2.27
CA ALA A 350 -13.28 -25.69 -2.69
C ALA A 350 -13.20 -25.81 -4.21
N ALA A 351 -12.35 -26.71 -4.72
CA ALA A 351 -12.25 -27.00 -6.15
C ALA A 351 -13.36 -27.94 -6.68
N THR A 352 -14.03 -28.67 -5.78
CA THR A 352 -15.15 -29.57 -6.12
C THR A 352 -16.17 -29.55 -4.99
N LEU A 353 -17.45 -29.50 -5.37
CA LEU A 353 -18.62 -29.48 -4.48
C LEU A 353 -19.70 -30.41 -5.03
N THR A 354 -20.68 -30.74 -4.20
CA THR A 354 -21.92 -31.41 -4.61
C THR A 354 -23.11 -30.45 -4.52
N THR A 355 -24.14 -30.66 -5.35
CA THR A 355 -25.33 -29.79 -5.34
C THR A 355 -25.95 -29.72 -3.94
N GLY A 356 -26.15 -28.51 -3.43
CA GLY A 356 -26.62 -28.19 -2.08
C GLY A 356 -25.50 -27.76 -1.11
N GLU A 357 -24.23 -27.91 -1.48
CA GLU A 357 -23.10 -27.32 -0.74
C GLU A 357 -22.89 -25.85 -1.14
N SER A 358 -22.15 -25.11 -0.31
CA SER A 358 -21.88 -23.69 -0.52
C SER A 358 -20.42 -23.43 -0.88
N ALA A 359 -20.18 -22.45 -1.75
CA ALA A 359 -18.85 -21.89 -2.01
C ALA A 359 -18.72 -20.48 -1.46
N THR A 360 -17.49 -20.12 -1.10
CA THR A 360 -17.04 -18.75 -0.89
C THR A 360 -15.77 -18.52 -1.69
N ASP A 361 -15.38 -17.27 -1.83
CA ASP A 361 -14.15 -16.84 -2.50
C ASP A 361 -13.45 -15.81 -1.63
N THR A 362 -12.11 -15.88 -1.55
CA THR A 362 -11.32 -14.96 -0.75
C THR A 362 -10.32 -14.17 -1.58
N VAL A 363 -10.63 -12.90 -1.79
CA VAL A 363 -9.76 -11.94 -2.46
C VAL A 363 -8.80 -11.28 -1.48
N ILE A 364 -7.52 -11.24 -1.85
CA ILE A 364 -6.45 -10.51 -1.17
C ILE A 364 -6.00 -9.37 -2.07
N VAL A 365 -6.03 -8.15 -1.54
CA VAL A 365 -5.57 -6.93 -2.20
C VAL A 365 -4.28 -6.44 -1.54
N SER A 366 -3.24 -6.22 -2.33
CA SER A 366 -1.96 -5.65 -1.88
C SER A 366 -1.59 -4.42 -2.72
N GLY A 367 -0.76 -3.52 -2.19
CA GLY A 367 -0.33 -2.30 -2.89
C GLY A 367 -1.42 -1.23 -3.04
N LEU A 368 -2.63 -1.43 -2.49
CA LEU A 368 -3.67 -0.41 -2.55
C LEU A 368 -3.33 0.76 -1.61
N THR A 369 -3.08 1.94 -2.18
CA THR A 369 -2.90 3.20 -1.45
C THR A 369 -4.23 3.98 -1.43
N GLY A 370 -4.75 4.28 -0.24
CA GLY A 370 -6.03 4.99 -0.09
C GLY A 370 -7.25 4.05 -0.15
N SER A 371 -8.38 4.55 -0.66
CA SER A 371 -9.61 3.77 -0.79
C SER A 371 -9.76 3.12 -2.16
N GLY A 372 -10.45 1.98 -2.24
CA GLY A 372 -10.85 1.37 -3.51
C GLY A 372 -12.17 0.60 -3.35
N THR A 373 -12.83 0.32 -4.47
CA THR A 373 -14.09 -0.45 -4.50
C THR A 373 -13.84 -1.80 -5.16
N LEU A 374 -14.08 -2.89 -4.42
CA LEU A 374 -13.95 -4.26 -4.91
C LEU A 374 -15.33 -4.81 -5.29
N ALA A 375 -15.50 -5.22 -6.54
CA ALA A 375 -16.70 -5.87 -7.04
C ALA A 375 -16.39 -7.32 -7.44
N ILE A 376 -17.16 -8.29 -6.92
CA ILE A 376 -16.98 -9.72 -7.17
C ILE A 376 -18.24 -10.30 -7.82
N THR A 377 -18.07 -11.16 -8.82
CA THR A 377 -19.15 -11.83 -9.54
C THR A 377 -18.85 -13.33 -9.68
N LEU A 378 -19.84 -14.17 -9.40
CA LEU A 378 -19.80 -15.60 -9.67
C LEU A 378 -20.50 -15.90 -11.01
N TYR A 379 -19.83 -16.65 -11.86
CA TYR A 379 -20.29 -17.07 -13.18
C TYR A 379 -20.52 -18.59 -13.21
N GLY A 380 -21.47 -19.04 -14.03
CA GLY A 380 -21.83 -20.45 -14.22
C GLY A 380 -23.33 -20.76 -14.03
N PRO A 381 -23.72 -22.05 -14.04
CA PRO A 381 -22.88 -23.18 -14.41
C PRO A 381 -22.62 -23.21 -15.93
N LEU A 382 -21.43 -23.67 -16.32
CA LEU A 382 -21.11 -24.11 -17.67
C LEU A 382 -20.92 -25.63 -17.68
N SER A 383 -21.12 -26.28 -18.83
CA SER A 383 -20.87 -27.72 -18.96
C SER A 383 -19.38 -28.02 -18.85
N GLU A 384 -19.03 -29.06 -18.10
CA GLU A 384 -17.66 -29.55 -18.00
C GLU A 384 -17.12 -30.05 -19.36
N VAL A 385 -15.81 -29.98 -19.52
CA VAL A 385 -15.08 -30.48 -20.68
C VAL A 385 -14.04 -31.47 -20.19
N ASN A 386 -13.98 -32.67 -20.78
CA ASN A 386 -13.07 -33.76 -20.37
C ASN A 386 -13.21 -34.18 -18.89
N GLY A 387 -14.41 -34.05 -18.30
CA GLY A 387 -14.67 -34.41 -16.90
C GLY A 387 -14.14 -33.41 -15.87
N GLY A 388 -13.92 -32.15 -16.28
CA GLY A 388 -13.54 -31.08 -15.37
C GLY A 388 -13.74 -29.68 -15.95
N CYS A 389 -13.28 -28.68 -15.21
CA CYS A 389 -13.50 -27.27 -15.54
C CYS A 389 -12.30 -26.54 -16.16
N ALA A 390 -11.15 -27.20 -16.28
CA ALA A 390 -9.91 -26.59 -16.76
C ALA A 390 -9.97 -26.15 -18.23
N ASP A 391 -10.72 -26.90 -19.05
CA ASP A 391 -10.83 -26.67 -20.51
C ASP A 391 -12.13 -25.94 -20.90
N VAL A 392 -12.88 -25.42 -19.93
CA VAL A 392 -14.12 -24.70 -20.19
C VAL A 392 -13.81 -23.33 -20.79
N ASP A 393 -14.54 -22.96 -21.85
CA ASP A 393 -14.40 -21.64 -22.47
C ASP A 393 -15.17 -20.58 -21.69
N TRP A 394 -14.42 -19.77 -20.95
CA TRP A 394 -14.93 -18.62 -20.22
C TRP A 394 -14.92 -17.33 -21.07
N THR A 395 -14.38 -17.39 -22.29
CA THR A 395 -14.28 -16.24 -23.19
C THR A 395 -15.63 -16.00 -23.87
N GLY A 396 -16.36 -14.99 -23.37
CA GLY A 396 -17.71 -14.67 -23.85
C GLY A 396 -18.51 -13.91 -22.81
N THR A 397 -19.83 -14.07 -22.83
CA THR A 397 -20.72 -13.59 -21.76
C THR A 397 -21.27 -14.78 -20.98
N PRO A 398 -20.47 -15.42 -20.10
CA PRO A 398 -20.94 -16.53 -19.29
C PRO A 398 -22.11 -16.07 -18.41
N ARG A 399 -23.03 -17.01 -18.10
CA ARG A 399 -24.17 -16.73 -17.22
C ARG A 399 -23.65 -16.22 -15.88
N VAL A 400 -24.22 -15.10 -15.41
CA VAL A 400 -23.97 -14.60 -14.06
C VAL A 400 -24.85 -15.38 -13.09
N ALA A 401 -24.24 -16.18 -12.23
CA ALA A 401 -24.94 -16.89 -11.16
C ALA A 401 -25.26 -15.93 -10.01
N ARG A 402 -24.28 -15.10 -9.60
CA ARG A 402 -24.44 -14.14 -8.51
C ARG A 402 -23.55 -12.91 -8.69
N ARG A 403 -24.08 -11.73 -8.37
CA ARG A 403 -23.28 -10.52 -8.09
C ARG A 403 -23.31 -10.27 -6.59
N PHE A 404 -22.13 -10.02 -6.01
CA PHE A 404 -22.01 -9.64 -4.61
C PHE A 404 -22.04 -8.11 -4.48
N ASP A 405 -22.46 -7.63 -3.31
CA ASP A 405 -22.44 -6.19 -3.03
C ASP A 405 -20.98 -5.69 -3.04
N PRO A 406 -20.69 -4.54 -3.67
CA PRO A 406 -19.33 -3.99 -3.69
C PRO A 406 -18.81 -3.69 -2.29
N VAL A 407 -17.53 -3.95 -2.06
CA VAL A 407 -16.85 -3.74 -0.77
C VAL A 407 -15.88 -2.55 -0.90
N THR A 408 -16.03 -1.55 -0.05
CA THR A 408 -15.05 -0.47 0.07
C THR A 408 -13.86 -0.93 0.92
N LEU A 409 -12.66 -0.85 0.36
CA LEU A 409 -11.40 -1.12 1.04
C LEU A 409 -10.69 0.19 1.39
N THR A 410 -10.01 0.21 2.52
CA THR A 410 -9.10 1.29 2.93
C THR A 410 -7.72 0.70 3.14
N GLY A 411 -6.88 0.77 2.10
CA GLY A 411 -5.58 0.11 2.06
C GLY A 411 -5.64 -1.37 1.64
N SER A 412 -4.48 -2.03 1.72
CA SER A 412 -4.35 -3.48 1.47
C SER A 412 -5.16 -4.30 2.48
N GLY A 413 -5.72 -5.43 2.06
CA GLY A 413 -6.61 -6.22 2.91
C GLY A 413 -7.05 -7.56 2.32
N ARG A 414 -7.88 -8.28 3.08
CA ARG A 414 -8.48 -9.57 2.70
C ARG A 414 -9.99 -9.48 2.84
N THR A 415 -10.73 -9.96 1.86
CA THR A 415 -12.20 -9.99 1.85
C THR A 415 -12.69 -11.34 1.36
N THR A 416 -13.63 -11.93 2.09
CA THR A 416 -14.27 -13.20 1.72
C THR A 416 -15.73 -12.93 1.36
N THR A 417 -16.20 -13.51 0.26
CA THR A 417 -17.60 -13.41 -0.16
C THR A 417 -18.53 -14.16 0.81
N PRO A 418 -19.79 -13.72 0.95
CA PRO A 418 -20.82 -14.51 1.62
C PRO A 418 -21.00 -15.89 0.98
N GLU A 419 -21.39 -16.89 1.77
CA GLU A 419 -21.68 -18.24 1.28
C GLU A 419 -22.76 -18.24 0.19
N GLN A 420 -22.47 -18.91 -0.93
CA GLN A 420 -23.41 -19.13 -2.02
C GLN A 420 -23.68 -20.63 -2.16
N THR A 421 -24.93 -21.05 -1.97
CA THR A 421 -25.34 -22.45 -2.21
C THR A 421 -25.41 -22.75 -3.70
N MET A 422 -24.95 -23.93 -4.09
CA MET A 422 -24.88 -24.37 -5.49
C MET A 422 -25.96 -25.41 -5.80
N ASP A 423 -27.01 -24.99 -6.49
CA ASP A 423 -28.18 -25.85 -6.74
C ASP A 423 -28.15 -26.58 -8.09
N GLU A 424 -27.34 -26.11 -9.03
CA GLU A 424 -27.22 -26.67 -10.38
C GLU A 424 -25.81 -27.28 -10.56
N PRO A 425 -25.68 -28.48 -11.16
CA PRO A 425 -24.37 -29.05 -11.44
C PRO A 425 -23.69 -28.35 -12.63
N GLY A 426 -22.36 -28.33 -12.61
CA GLY A 426 -21.53 -27.75 -13.67
C GLY A 426 -20.34 -26.95 -13.14
N CYS A 427 -19.63 -26.29 -14.05
CA CYS A 427 -18.45 -25.48 -13.76
C CYS A 427 -18.82 -24.04 -13.43
N TYR A 428 -18.25 -23.55 -12.33
CA TYR A 428 -18.42 -22.19 -11.84
C TYR A 428 -17.06 -21.51 -11.72
N SER A 429 -17.03 -20.18 -11.86
CA SER A 429 -15.83 -19.39 -11.61
C SER A 429 -16.16 -18.02 -11.04
N PHE A 430 -15.36 -17.58 -10.07
CA PHE A 430 -15.37 -16.19 -9.62
C PHE A 430 -14.58 -15.30 -10.57
N GLY A 431 -14.96 -14.02 -10.63
CA GLY A 431 -14.20 -12.94 -11.26
C GLY A 431 -14.38 -11.67 -10.45
N ALA A 432 -13.34 -10.83 -10.40
CA ALA A 432 -13.38 -9.61 -9.60
C ALA A 432 -12.72 -8.41 -10.30
N THR A 433 -13.15 -7.22 -9.90
CA THR A 433 -12.58 -5.94 -10.33
C THR A 433 -12.40 -5.04 -9.12
N LEU A 434 -11.21 -4.48 -8.96
CA LEU A 434 -10.87 -3.44 -8.01
C LEU A 434 -10.70 -2.12 -8.76
N ASP A 435 -11.51 -1.13 -8.39
CA ASP A 435 -11.44 0.26 -8.83
C ASP A 435 -10.78 1.10 -7.71
N PRO A 436 -9.47 1.37 -7.77
CA PRO A 436 -8.78 2.17 -6.79
C PRO A 436 -9.04 3.67 -7.00
N ALA A 437 -9.16 4.44 -5.91
CA ALA A 437 -9.30 5.90 -6.02
C ALA A 437 -8.10 6.59 -6.68
N VAL A 438 -6.94 5.94 -6.67
CA VAL A 438 -5.71 6.37 -7.34
C VAL A 438 -5.09 5.16 -8.05
N GLY A 439 -4.93 5.25 -9.38
CA GLY A 439 -4.34 4.19 -10.20
C GLY A 439 -5.28 3.71 -11.31
N GLU A 440 -4.92 2.60 -11.94
CA GLU A 440 -5.76 1.90 -12.91
C GLU A 440 -6.50 0.72 -12.25
N ASP A 441 -7.65 0.36 -12.82
CA ASP A 441 -8.43 -0.80 -12.39
C ASP A 441 -7.61 -2.10 -12.49
N VAL A 442 -7.75 -2.96 -11.49
CA VAL A 442 -7.18 -4.31 -11.49
C VAL A 442 -8.34 -5.29 -11.61
N SER A 443 -8.22 -6.30 -12.47
CA SER A 443 -9.24 -7.34 -12.59
C SER A 443 -8.64 -8.70 -12.90
N PHE A 444 -9.36 -9.74 -12.50
CA PHE A 444 -9.18 -11.09 -13.03
C PHE A 444 -10.52 -11.59 -13.56
N ALA A 445 -10.48 -12.21 -14.74
CA ALA A 445 -11.65 -12.73 -15.44
C ALA A 445 -12.04 -14.10 -14.87
N PRO A 446 -13.29 -14.56 -15.04
CA PRO A 446 -13.63 -15.94 -14.74
C PRO A 446 -12.83 -16.92 -15.62
N GLY A 447 -12.57 -18.11 -15.09
CA GLY A 447 -11.81 -19.18 -15.74
C GLY A 447 -10.39 -19.34 -15.23
N GLU A 448 -9.96 -18.55 -14.25
CA GLU A 448 -8.67 -18.78 -13.60
C GLU A 448 -8.72 -20.07 -12.75
N PRO A 449 -7.66 -20.90 -12.76
CA PRO A 449 -7.68 -22.21 -12.08
C PRO A 449 -7.96 -22.15 -10.57
N HIS A 450 -7.56 -21.07 -9.89
CA HIS A 450 -7.82 -20.87 -8.46
C HIS A 450 -9.21 -20.31 -8.15
N GLU A 451 -9.91 -19.84 -9.18
CA GLU A 451 -11.26 -19.26 -9.10
C GLU A 451 -12.34 -20.22 -9.60
N THR A 452 -11.93 -21.31 -10.25
CA THR A 452 -12.81 -22.23 -10.98
C THR A 452 -13.01 -23.53 -10.20
N PHE A 453 -14.26 -23.98 -10.08
CA PHE A 453 -14.62 -25.20 -9.36
C PHE A 453 -15.78 -25.95 -10.03
N LEU A 454 -15.86 -27.26 -9.75
CA LEU A 454 -16.90 -28.16 -10.27
C LEU A 454 -17.97 -28.43 -9.22
N VAL A 455 -19.25 -28.36 -9.61
CA VAL A 455 -20.39 -28.82 -8.80
C VAL A 455 -20.95 -30.10 -9.41
N GLU A 456 -20.83 -31.20 -8.68
CA GLU A 456 -21.34 -32.51 -9.07
C GLU A 456 -22.80 -32.72 -8.60
N PRO A 457 -23.62 -33.45 -9.36
CA PRO A 457 -24.98 -33.76 -8.93
C PRO A 457 -24.98 -34.64 -7.67
N ARG A 458 -25.81 -34.30 -6.69
CA ARG A 458 -25.99 -35.11 -5.47
C ARG A 458 -26.58 -36.48 -5.81
N TYR A 459 -25.83 -37.54 -5.53
CA TYR A 459 -26.29 -38.92 -5.70
C TYR A 459 -27.39 -39.29 -4.68
N VAL A 460 -28.55 -39.72 -5.16
CA VAL A 460 -29.65 -40.28 -4.33
C VAL A 460 -29.82 -41.75 -4.71
N PRO A 461 -29.55 -42.71 -3.79
CA PRO A 461 -29.69 -44.13 -4.11
C PRO A 461 -31.17 -44.54 -4.31
N PRO A 462 -31.46 -45.51 -5.20
CA PRO A 462 -32.81 -46.04 -5.37
C PRO A 462 -33.30 -46.79 -4.11
N VAL A 463 -34.61 -46.78 -3.85
CA VAL A 463 -35.23 -47.50 -2.72
C VAL A 463 -35.42 -48.97 -3.08
N LEU A 464 -34.86 -49.88 -2.27
CA LEU A 464 -35.05 -51.32 -2.44
C LEU A 464 -36.50 -51.74 -2.14
N SER A 465 -37.11 -52.57 -3.00
CA SER A 465 -38.44 -53.14 -2.85
C SER A 465 -38.46 -54.62 -3.25
N VAL A 466 -39.21 -55.45 -2.50
CA VAL A 466 -39.42 -56.88 -2.79
C VAL A 466 -40.90 -57.23 -2.74
N THR A 467 -41.36 -58.08 -3.67
CA THR A 467 -42.75 -58.56 -3.76
C THR A 467 -42.77 -60.05 -4.07
N THR A 468 -43.75 -60.78 -3.56
CA THR A 468 -43.93 -62.22 -3.81
C THR A 468 -45.30 -62.50 -4.42
N ARG A 469 -45.48 -63.71 -4.98
CA ARG A 469 -46.73 -64.17 -5.60
C ARG A 469 -46.72 -65.69 -5.79
N ALA A 470 -47.69 -66.38 -5.20
CA ALA A 470 -47.93 -67.80 -5.47
C ALA A 470 -48.29 -68.06 -6.96
N SER A 471 -47.83 -69.18 -7.51
CA SER A 471 -48.08 -69.57 -8.90
C SER A 471 -49.55 -69.81 -9.19
N ASP A 472 -50.30 -70.30 -8.21
CA ASP A 472 -51.69 -70.70 -8.33
C ASP A 472 -52.45 -70.37 -7.04
N ALA A 473 -53.66 -69.81 -7.16
CA ALA A 473 -54.50 -69.52 -6.00
C ALA A 473 -55.29 -70.76 -5.51
N THR A 474 -55.45 -71.78 -6.35
CA THR A 474 -56.20 -73.00 -6.02
C THR A 474 -55.66 -74.20 -6.79
N VAL A 475 -55.39 -75.30 -6.08
CA VAL A 475 -54.90 -76.56 -6.64
C VAL A 475 -55.59 -77.76 -5.97
N ARG A 476 -55.29 -79.00 -6.38
CA ARG A 476 -55.73 -80.21 -5.68
C ARG A 476 -54.65 -80.71 -4.73
N ALA A 477 -55.07 -81.38 -3.66
CA ALA A 477 -54.14 -82.12 -2.81
C ALA A 477 -53.40 -83.17 -3.66
N GLY A 478 -52.07 -83.12 -3.65
CA GLY A 478 -51.17 -83.87 -4.52
C GLY A 478 -50.55 -83.05 -5.66
N ASP A 479 -51.01 -81.82 -5.92
CA ASP A 479 -50.39 -80.90 -6.87
C ASP A 479 -49.24 -80.11 -6.22
N SER A 480 -48.39 -79.48 -7.03
CA SER A 480 -47.30 -78.63 -6.57
C SER A 480 -47.51 -77.16 -6.94
N VAL A 481 -47.16 -76.25 -6.04
CA VAL A 481 -47.16 -74.79 -6.28
C VAL A 481 -45.76 -74.19 -6.14
N ARG A 482 -45.56 -72.98 -6.68
CA ARG A 482 -44.32 -72.20 -6.57
C ARG A 482 -44.64 -70.78 -6.09
N ASP A 483 -43.59 -70.03 -5.79
CA ASP A 483 -43.65 -68.60 -5.48
C ASP A 483 -42.75 -67.82 -6.42
N HIS A 484 -43.20 -66.64 -6.85
CA HIS A 484 -42.51 -65.71 -7.74
C HIS A 484 -42.05 -64.48 -6.95
N VAL A 485 -40.76 -64.39 -6.66
CA VAL A 485 -40.17 -63.30 -5.87
C VAL A 485 -39.53 -62.27 -6.81
N THR A 486 -39.96 -61.01 -6.74
CA THR A 486 -39.47 -59.90 -7.57
C THR A 486 -38.78 -58.84 -6.72
N VAL A 487 -37.57 -58.43 -7.13
CA VAL A 487 -36.70 -57.44 -6.48
C VAL A 487 -36.47 -56.24 -7.41
N SER A 488 -36.58 -55.03 -6.87
CA SER A 488 -36.26 -53.77 -7.56
C SER A 488 -35.47 -52.82 -6.65
N GLY A 489 -34.55 -52.03 -7.21
CA GLY A 489 -33.74 -51.07 -6.46
C GLY A 489 -32.55 -51.69 -5.71
N LEU A 490 -32.04 -52.84 -6.15
CA LEU A 490 -30.83 -53.48 -5.62
C LEU A 490 -29.58 -52.75 -6.15
N PRO A 491 -28.75 -52.13 -5.28
CA PRO A 491 -27.55 -51.42 -5.75
C PRO A 491 -26.55 -52.37 -6.43
N GLU A 492 -25.83 -51.87 -7.43
CA GLU A 492 -24.83 -52.65 -8.16
C GLU A 492 -23.75 -53.22 -7.22
N GLY A 493 -23.35 -54.48 -7.46
CA GLY A 493 -22.34 -55.18 -6.65
C GLY A 493 -22.85 -55.71 -5.31
N ARG A 494 -24.15 -55.60 -5.03
CA ARG A 494 -24.77 -56.12 -3.81
C ARG A 494 -25.55 -57.41 -4.04
N THR A 495 -25.80 -58.14 -2.95
CA THR A 495 -26.50 -59.42 -3.01
C THR A 495 -27.67 -59.46 -2.04
N LEU A 496 -28.82 -59.95 -2.50
CA LEU A 496 -30.03 -60.15 -1.70
C LEU A 496 -30.38 -61.64 -1.70
N THR A 497 -30.65 -62.21 -0.52
CA THR A 497 -31.07 -63.60 -0.35
C THR A 497 -32.48 -63.67 0.21
N ALA A 498 -33.39 -64.38 -0.47
CA ALA A 498 -34.76 -64.60 -0.05
C ALA A 498 -34.98 -66.07 0.36
N ALA A 499 -35.24 -66.30 1.64
CA ALA A 499 -35.58 -67.62 2.17
C ALA A 499 -37.10 -67.79 2.20
N VAL A 500 -37.62 -68.72 1.39
CA VAL A 500 -39.06 -68.91 1.21
C VAL A 500 -39.56 -70.16 1.96
N THR A 501 -40.59 -69.99 2.77
CA THR A 501 -41.25 -71.07 3.51
C THR A 501 -42.73 -71.12 3.14
N LEU A 502 -43.25 -72.33 2.92
CA LEU A 502 -44.68 -72.57 2.74
C LEU A 502 -45.28 -73.10 4.04
N TYR A 503 -46.25 -72.38 4.58
CA TYR A 503 -46.99 -72.77 5.78
C TYR A 503 -48.37 -73.34 5.40
N GLY A 504 -48.90 -74.26 6.21
CA GLY A 504 -50.16 -74.97 6.00
C GLY A 504 -50.03 -76.50 6.09
N PRO A 505 -51.12 -77.26 5.91
CA PRO A 505 -52.48 -76.77 5.68
C PRO A 505 -53.14 -76.26 6.96
N LEU A 506 -53.81 -75.11 6.87
CA LEU A 506 -54.84 -74.68 7.82
C LEU A 506 -56.23 -75.05 7.30
N ALA A 507 -57.21 -75.18 8.20
CA ALA A 507 -58.59 -75.40 7.80
C ALA A 507 -59.10 -74.16 7.03
N PRO A 508 -59.77 -74.32 5.87
CA PRO A 508 -60.42 -73.21 5.19
C PRO A 508 -61.46 -72.52 6.09
N GLY A 509 -61.75 -71.25 5.79
CA GLY A 509 -62.83 -70.50 6.44
C GLY A 509 -64.20 -71.15 6.22
N ALA A 510 -65.21 -70.64 6.93
CA ALA A 510 -66.59 -71.15 6.83
C ALA A 510 -67.19 -71.02 5.42
N ASP A 511 -66.66 -70.11 4.60
CA ASP A 511 -67.00 -69.89 3.19
C ASP A 511 -66.25 -70.83 2.23
N GLY A 512 -65.36 -71.69 2.75
CA GLY A 512 -64.53 -72.61 1.99
C GLY A 512 -63.31 -71.97 1.36
N THR A 513 -62.98 -70.71 1.69
CA THR A 513 -61.83 -69.99 1.12
C THR A 513 -60.68 -69.86 2.14
N CYS A 514 -59.53 -69.34 1.69
CA CYS A 514 -58.41 -69.01 2.58
C CYS A 514 -58.47 -67.57 3.13
N ALA A 515 -59.54 -66.83 2.84
CA ALA A 515 -59.69 -65.46 3.32
C ALA A 515 -60.01 -65.44 4.82
N GLY A 516 -59.38 -64.51 5.54
CA GLY A 516 -59.64 -64.30 6.98
C GLY A 516 -59.11 -65.39 7.91
N ILE A 517 -58.27 -66.30 7.40
CA ILE A 517 -57.54 -67.26 8.24
C ILE A 517 -56.51 -66.52 9.09
N ASP A 518 -56.40 -66.92 10.36
CA ASP A 518 -55.39 -66.40 11.27
C ASP A 518 -54.02 -67.03 10.98
N TRP A 519 -53.17 -66.28 10.29
CA TRP A 519 -51.78 -66.63 10.01
C TRP A 519 -50.80 -66.11 11.06
N SER A 520 -51.28 -65.59 12.20
CA SER A 520 -50.44 -65.05 13.28
C SER A 520 -50.18 -66.05 14.41
N ALA A 521 -50.72 -67.28 14.30
CA ALA A 521 -50.50 -68.32 15.30
C ALA A 521 -49.00 -68.66 15.45
N PRO A 522 -48.46 -68.80 16.67
CA PRO A 522 -47.03 -69.04 16.89
C PRO A 522 -46.54 -70.40 16.36
N ASP A 523 -47.44 -71.37 16.19
CA ASP A 523 -47.14 -72.75 15.80
C ASP A 523 -47.79 -73.12 14.45
N LEU A 524 -47.65 -72.25 13.45
CA LEU A 524 -48.13 -72.57 12.10
C LEU A 524 -47.47 -73.85 11.56
N PRO A 525 -48.24 -74.80 11.01
CA PRO A 525 -47.67 -75.97 10.34
C PRO A 525 -46.76 -75.54 9.19
N VAL A 526 -45.54 -76.05 9.14
CA VAL A 526 -44.63 -75.84 8.01
C VAL A 526 -44.83 -76.98 7.03
N ALA A 527 -45.32 -76.67 5.84
CA ALA A 527 -45.48 -77.66 4.77
C ALA A 527 -44.12 -77.98 4.16
N THR A 528 -43.34 -76.95 3.80
CA THR A 528 -41.98 -77.12 3.29
C THR A 528 -41.15 -75.84 3.42
N ARG A 529 -39.82 -75.98 3.45
CA ARG A 529 -38.85 -74.89 3.33
C ARG A 529 -38.14 -75.03 2.00
N LEU A 530 -38.16 -73.98 1.18
CA LEU A 530 -37.61 -74.01 -0.17
C LEU A 530 -36.15 -73.55 -0.17
N THR A 531 -35.43 -73.90 -1.24
CA THR A 531 -34.05 -73.43 -1.43
C THR A 531 -34.07 -71.89 -1.56
N PRO A 532 -33.20 -71.16 -0.83
CA PRO A 532 -33.15 -69.71 -0.91
C PRO A 532 -32.83 -69.21 -2.32
N LEU A 533 -33.46 -68.11 -2.72
CA LEU A 533 -33.20 -67.39 -3.96
C LEU A 533 -32.11 -66.34 -3.72
N VAL A 534 -31.19 -66.16 -4.67
CA VAL A 534 -30.10 -65.18 -4.60
C VAL A 534 -30.19 -64.22 -5.78
N PHE A 535 -30.27 -62.92 -5.49
CA PHE A 535 -30.36 -61.84 -6.48
C PHE A 535 -29.07 -61.02 -6.45
N THR A 536 -28.45 -60.83 -7.62
CA THR A 536 -27.28 -59.95 -7.83
C THR A 536 -27.61 -58.69 -8.63
N SER A 537 -28.86 -58.58 -9.09
CA SER A 537 -29.45 -57.43 -9.78
C SER A 537 -30.96 -57.46 -9.59
N ASP A 538 -31.65 -56.39 -10.00
CA ASP A 538 -33.12 -56.38 -10.11
C ASP A 538 -33.61 -57.52 -11.01
N GLY A 539 -34.75 -58.13 -10.66
CA GLY A 539 -35.31 -59.26 -11.40
C GLY A 539 -36.37 -60.06 -10.64
N THR A 540 -36.90 -61.09 -11.31
CA THR A 540 -37.89 -62.03 -10.74
C THR A 540 -37.35 -63.45 -10.80
N GLU A 541 -37.36 -64.15 -9.67
CA GLU A 541 -36.97 -65.55 -9.56
C GLU A 541 -38.14 -66.41 -9.06
N THR A 542 -38.14 -67.70 -9.42
CA THR A 542 -39.21 -68.64 -9.05
C THR A 542 -38.66 -69.73 -8.15
N THR A 543 -39.36 -70.02 -7.06
CA THR A 543 -38.97 -71.09 -6.15
C THR A 543 -39.14 -72.49 -6.75
N GLY A 544 -38.50 -73.49 -6.12
CA GLY A 544 -38.75 -74.90 -6.44
C GLY A 544 -40.19 -75.32 -6.11
N PRO A 545 -40.71 -76.39 -6.74
CA PRO A 545 -42.09 -76.85 -6.51
C PRO A 545 -42.30 -77.34 -5.07
N ALA A 546 -43.38 -76.90 -4.44
CA ALA A 546 -43.86 -77.33 -3.13
C ALA A 546 -45.11 -78.21 -3.29
N LEU A 547 -45.00 -79.50 -2.93
CA LEU A 547 -46.10 -80.46 -3.00
C LEU A 547 -47.11 -80.25 -1.86
N LEU A 548 -48.40 -80.14 -2.18
CA LEU A 548 -49.48 -79.95 -1.20
C LEU A 548 -50.16 -81.28 -0.90
N GLU A 549 -49.63 -82.07 0.02
CA GLU A 549 -50.10 -83.45 0.28
C GLU A 549 -51.52 -83.54 0.85
N ARG A 550 -52.02 -82.45 1.46
CA ARG A 550 -53.29 -82.42 2.19
C ARG A 550 -54.15 -81.25 1.73
N ALA A 551 -55.47 -81.45 1.73
CA ALA A 551 -56.40 -80.36 1.51
C ALA A 551 -56.35 -79.34 2.66
N GLY A 552 -56.49 -78.06 2.33
CA GLY A 552 -56.45 -76.93 3.25
C GLY A 552 -55.79 -75.69 2.64
N CYS A 553 -55.61 -74.67 3.46
CA CYS A 553 -55.02 -73.40 3.07
C CYS A 553 -53.53 -73.34 3.37
N TYR A 554 -52.76 -72.85 2.40
CA TYR A 554 -51.33 -72.66 2.49
C TYR A 554 -50.98 -71.19 2.22
N SER A 555 -49.86 -70.70 2.76
CA SER A 555 -49.34 -69.36 2.47
C SER A 555 -47.83 -69.40 2.36
N PHE A 556 -47.29 -68.77 1.32
CA PHE A 556 -45.86 -68.47 1.26
C PHE A 556 -45.51 -67.32 2.22
N ASP A 557 -44.28 -67.34 2.69
CA ASP A 557 -43.59 -66.25 3.38
C ASP A 557 -42.15 -66.22 2.89
N ALA A 558 -41.71 -65.04 2.47
CA ALA A 558 -40.35 -64.81 2.04
C ALA A 558 -39.65 -63.90 3.04
N GLN A 559 -38.60 -64.46 3.65
CA GLN A 559 -37.72 -63.75 4.56
C GLN A 559 -36.50 -63.25 3.77
N VAL A 560 -36.40 -61.94 3.62
CA VAL A 560 -35.36 -61.32 2.79
C VAL A 560 -34.22 -60.79 3.66
N THR A 561 -32.99 -61.12 3.28
CA THR A 561 -31.76 -60.58 3.89
C THR A 561 -30.91 -59.92 2.81
N HIS A 562 -30.38 -58.73 3.09
CA HIS A 562 -29.54 -57.99 2.16
C HIS A 562 -28.53 -57.13 2.94
N ASP A 563 -27.30 -57.10 2.43
CA ASP A 563 -26.21 -56.28 2.94
C ASP A 563 -26.37 -54.74 2.81
N ALA A 564 -27.34 -54.20 2.05
CA ALA A 564 -27.51 -52.74 1.93
C ALA A 564 -28.46 -52.09 2.95
N LEU A 565 -29.42 -52.82 3.53
CA LEU A 565 -30.39 -52.24 4.47
C LEU A 565 -30.11 -52.55 5.94
N THR A 566 -29.55 -53.72 6.26
CA THR A 566 -29.46 -54.21 7.66
C THR A 566 -28.09 -54.76 8.04
N GLY A 567 -27.05 -54.56 7.22
CA GLY A 567 -25.75 -55.20 7.44
C GLY A 567 -25.80 -56.73 7.37
N GLY A 568 -26.84 -57.29 6.72
CA GLY A 568 -26.96 -58.72 6.43
C GLY A 568 -27.50 -59.61 7.56
N GLN A 569 -28.12 -59.07 8.62
CA GLN A 569 -28.51 -59.89 9.79
C GLN A 569 -29.97 -59.81 10.23
N VAL A 570 -30.80 -58.93 9.66
CA VAL A 570 -32.23 -58.83 10.04
C VAL A 570 -33.11 -59.21 8.85
N PRO A 571 -33.79 -60.37 8.90
CA PRO A 571 -34.79 -60.74 7.91
C PRO A 571 -35.97 -59.77 7.94
N VAL A 572 -36.40 -59.30 6.77
CA VAL A 572 -37.68 -58.62 6.61
C VAL A 572 -38.65 -59.63 5.98
N GLY A 573 -39.69 -59.99 6.73
CA GLY A 573 -40.72 -60.91 6.25
C GLY A 573 -41.71 -60.22 5.33
N HIS A 574 -41.97 -60.81 4.16
CA HIS A 574 -43.08 -60.46 3.30
C HIS A 574 -44.31 -61.26 3.78
N GLY A 575 -45.16 -60.57 4.54
CA GLY A 575 -46.11 -61.16 5.50
C GLY A 575 -46.95 -62.35 5.03
N LEU A 576 -47.16 -63.27 5.96
CA LEU A 576 -48.05 -64.42 5.83
C LEU A 576 -49.52 -64.01 5.65
N GLY A 577 -50.26 -64.81 4.87
CA GLY A 577 -51.71 -64.65 4.71
C GLY A 577 -52.14 -63.58 3.72
N LEU A 578 -51.20 -62.99 2.97
CA LEU A 578 -51.52 -62.08 1.88
C LEU A 578 -52.27 -62.84 0.77
N PRO A 579 -53.34 -62.28 0.17
CA PRO A 579 -54.11 -62.98 -0.86
C PRO A 579 -53.30 -63.45 -2.07
N ALA A 580 -52.21 -62.76 -2.40
CA ALA A 580 -51.30 -63.15 -3.48
C ALA A 580 -50.40 -64.35 -3.12
N GLU A 581 -50.24 -64.64 -1.83
CA GLU A 581 -49.37 -65.69 -1.29
C GLU A 581 -50.13 -66.94 -0.86
N THR A 582 -51.46 -66.84 -0.77
CA THR A 582 -52.31 -67.93 -0.27
C THR A 582 -52.77 -68.87 -1.37
N VAL A 583 -52.70 -70.17 -1.10
CA VAL A 583 -53.14 -71.25 -1.99
C VAL A 583 -54.17 -72.13 -1.28
N LEU A 584 -55.32 -72.36 -1.91
CA LEU A 584 -56.30 -73.36 -1.46
C LEU A 584 -56.04 -74.72 -2.12
N ALA A 585 -55.68 -75.75 -1.35
CA ALA A 585 -55.64 -77.12 -1.82
C ALA A 585 -56.97 -77.83 -1.55
N THR A 586 -57.65 -78.28 -2.61
CA THR A 586 -58.93 -79.00 -2.51
C THR A 586 -58.72 -80.51 -2.46
N ALA A 587 -59.58 -81.24 -1.74
CA ALA A 587 -59.51 -82.69 -1.72
C ALA A 587 -59.79 -83.25 -3.14
N GLY A 588 -58.94 -84.18 -3.60
CA GLY A 588 -59.21 -84.91 -4.84
C GLY A 588 -60.49 -85.75 -4.72
N PRO A 589 -61.19 -86.04 -5.84
CA PRO A 589 -62.34 -86.92 -5.80
C PRO A 589 -61.92 -88.28 -5.23
N THR A 590 -62.61 -88.74 -4.18
CA THR A 590 -62.40 -90.06 -3.59
C THR A 590 -62.47 -91.12 -4.69
N PRO A 591 -61.42 -91.93 -4.93
CA PRO A 591 -61.48 -92.96 -5.96
C PRO A 591 -62.60 -93.94 -5.63
N THR A 592 -63.53 -94.13 -6.56
CA THR A 592 -64.61 -95.13 -6.47
C THR A 592 -63.98 -96.52 -6.28
N PRO A 593 -64.41 -97.33 -5.28
CA PRO A 593 -63.78 -98.61 -5.00
C PRO A 593 -63.88 -99.53 -6.22
N THR A 594 -62.72 -100.01 -6.70
CA THR A 594 -62.62 -100.94 -7.82
C THR A 594 -62.99 -102.35 -7.34
N PRO A 595 -63.88 -103.10 -8.03
CA PRO A 595 -64.27 -104.45 -7.60
C PRO A 595 -63.11 -105.45 -7.73
N THR A 596 -62.95 -106.28 -6.71
CA THR A 596 -61.92 -107.31 -6.52
C THR A 596 -61.94 -108.39 -7.61
N PRO A 597 -60.84 -108.61 -8.35
CA PRO A 597 -60.63 -109.83 -9.13
C PRO A 597 -59.78 -110.90 -8.40
N THR A 598 -60.21 -112.14 -8.67
CA THR A 598 -59.79 -113.51 -8.32
C THR A 598 -58.29 -113.85 -8.47
N PRO A 599 -57.72 -114.77 -7.66
CA PRO A 599 -56.27 -115.06 -7.61
C PRO A 599 -55.73 -116.00 -8.72
N THR A 600 -54.38 -115.97 -8.86
CA THR A 600 -53.42 -117.04 -9.35
C THR A 600 -52.75 -116.74 -10.72
N PRO A 601 -51.49 -117.14 -11.03
CA PRO A 601 -50.41 -117.80 -10.26
C PRO A 601 -49.03 -117.07 -10.21
N THR A 602 -48.19 -117.54 -9.28
CA THR A 602 -46.74 -117.29 -9.10
C THR A 602 -45.86 -118.10 -10.08
N PRO A 603 -44.79 -117.51 -10.63
CA PRO A 603 -43.45 -118.15 -10.71
C PRO A 603 -42.34 -117.21 -10.15
N THR A 604 -41.55 -117.60 -9.13
CA THR A 604 -40.31 -118.44 -9.08
C THR A 604 -39.02 -117.70 -9.58
N PRO A 605 -37.86 -117.78 -8.86
CA PRO A 605 -36.89 -116.69 -8.65
C PRO A 605 -35.57 -116.78 -9.48
N THR A 606 -34.56 -115.93 -9.16
CA THR A 606 -33.05 -116.12 -9.22
C THR A 606 -32.29 -115.04 -10.05
N PRO A 607 -31.02 -114.62 -9.78
CA PRO A 607 -30.18 -114.50 -8.56
C PRO A 607 -29.52 -113.11 -8.31
N THR A 608 -28.90 -113.01 -7.13
CA THR A 608 -28.02 -111.98 -6.54
C THR A 608 -26.56 -112.04 -7.01
N HIS A 609 -25.87 -110.88 -7.13
CA HIS A 609 -24.42 -110.69 -6.88
C HIS A 609 -24.14 -109.21 -6.48
N THR A 610 -23.97 -108.85 -5.19
CA THR A 610 -22.74 -108.69 -4.37
C THR A 610 -21.66 -107.70 -4.85
N GLY A 611 -21.69 -106.49 -4.26
CA GLY A 611 -20.57 -105.75 -3.61
C GLY A 611 -19.40 -105.21 -4.46
N PRO A 612 -18.54 -104.30 -3.94
CA PRO A 612 -18.29 -103.98 -2.52
C PRO A 612 -18.32 -102.48 -2.12
N VAL A 613 -18.26 -102.29 -0.80
CA VAL A 613 -18.32 -101.05 -0.01
C VAL A 613 -16.88 -100.57 0.36
N PRO A 614 -16.66 -99.57 1.24
CA PRO A 614 -15.92 -98.31 1.07
C PRO A 614 -14.49 -98.33 1.70
N PRO A 615 -13.80 -97.19 1.89
CA PRO A 615 -13.86 -96.57 3.22
C PRO A 615 -13.69 -95.02 3.30
N HIS A 616 -14.26 -94.48 4.38
CA HIS A 616 -14.02 -93.22 5.11
C HIS A 616 -12.65 -93.28 5.87
N PRO A 617 -12.09 -92.30 6.67
CA PRO A 617 -12.40 -90.89 7.03
C PRO A 617 -11.23 -89.84 6.93
N GLY A 618 -11.57 -88.54 6.94
CA GLY A 618 -10.94 -87.31 7.57
C GLY A 618 -9.41 -87.03 7.58
N PRO A 619 -8.91 -85.85 8.06
CA PRO A 619 -9.56 -84.65 8.63
C PRO A 619 -9.11 -83.26 8.06
N HIS A 620 -9.75 -82.18 8.56
CA HIS A 620 -9.52 -80.71 8.49
C HIS A 620 -8.03 -80.20 8.62
N PRO A 621 -7.66 -78.89 8.45
CA PRO A 621 -8.46 -77.63 8.49
C PRO A 621 -8.13 -76.51 7.46
N HIS A 622 -8.97 -75.45 7.49
CA HIS A 622 -8.78 -74.04 7.09
C HIS A 622 -7.48 -73.36 7.61
N PRO A 623 -7.19 -72.03 7.42
CA PRO A 623 -7.87 -70.94 6.67
C PRO A 623 -6.90 -70.08 5.79
N GLY A 624 -7.38 -69.24 4.87
CA GLY A 624 -7.49 -67.77 5.05
C GLY A 624 -6.24 -67.03 4.54
N MET A 625 -6.20 -65.73 4.23
CA MET A 625 -7.18 -64.64 4.09
C MET A 625 -6.34 -63.40 3.69
N LEU A 626 -6.98 -62.41 3.05
CA LEU A 626 -6.62 -60.96 2.98
C LEU A 626 -5.58 -60.49 1.94
N PRO A 627 -5.90 -59.34 1.30
CA PRO A 627 -5.07 -58.15 1.38
C PRO A 627 -5.80 -57.06 2.17
N ASP A 628 -5.13 -56.49 3.18
CA ASP A 628 -5.55 -55.23 3.80
C ASP A 628 -4.36 -54.39 4.26
N THR A 629 -4.56 -53.08 4.09
CA THR A 629 -4.00 -51.88 4.73
C THR A 629 -2.51 -51.67 5.03
N GLY A 630 -2.06 -50.44 4.73
CA GLY A 630 -1.40 -49.64 5.75
C GLY A 630 -0.05 -49.01 5.38
N SER A 631 -0.11 -47.72 5.03
CA SER A 631 0.75 -46.63 5.51
C SER A 631 2.06 -46.96 6.25
N GLY A 632 3.17 -46.35 5.81
CA GLY A 632 4.38 -46.23 6.61
C GLY A 632 5.43 -45.33 5.96
N GLU A 633 5.72 -44.22 6.62
CA GLU A 633 6.60 -43.13 6.21
C GLU A 633 8.10 -43.54 6.11
N ARG A 634 8.81 -42.86 5.17
CA ARG A 634 10.20 -42.28 5.15
C ARG A 634 11.26 -42.75 6.19
N PRO A 635 12.60 -42.47 6.04
CA PRO A 635 13.36 -41.75 4.99
C PRO A 635 14.70 -42.43 4.57
N LEU A 636 15.53 -41.72 3.78
CA LEU A 636 17.02 -41.76 3.64
C LEU A 636 17.62 -42.26 2.31
N GLY A 637 18.55 -41.45 1.78
CA GLY A 637 19.53 -41.81 0.74
C GLY A 637 19.46 -40.94 -0.51
N VAL A 638 19.97 -39.70 -0.53
CA VAL A 638 21.38 -39.31 -0.83
C VAL A 638 21.79 -39.51 -2.30
N LEU A 639 22.05 -38.39 -2.99
CA LEU A 639 23.11 -38.09 -3.99
C LEU A 639 22.74 -36.71 -4.60
N ALA A 640 23.33 -35.55 -4.23
CA ALA A 640 24.72 -35.07 -4.33
C ALA A 640 25.28 -35.09 -5.77
N ALA A 641 25.35 -33.92 -6.42
CA ALA A 641 26.60 -33.21 -6.80
C ALA A 641 26.35 -32.09 -7.84
N VAL A 642 26.62 -30.82 -7.49
CA VAL A 642 27.77 -29.95 -7.94
C VAL A 642 27.48 -29.25 -9.28
N ALA A 643 27.20 -27.93 -9.38
CA ALA A 643 27.90 -26.69 -8.99
C ALA A 643 28.83 -26.10 -10.09
N ILE A 644 29.11 -24.80 -9.93
CA ILE A 644 29.89 -23.83 -10.75
C ILE A 644 28.95 -22.97 -11.62
N GLY A 645 28.95 -21.64 -11.61
CA GLY A 645 29.83 -20.58 -11.06
C GLY A 645 29.54 -19.33 -11.92
N CYS A 646 29.40 -18.13 -11.35
CA CYS A 646 30.46 -17.12 -11.43
C CYS A 646 30.10 -15.92 -10.54
N VAL A 647 31.06 -15.56 -9.68
CA VAL A 647 31.24 -14.24 -9.08
C VAL A 647 32.02 -13.39 -10.10
N GLY A 648 31.57 -12.14 -10.33
CA GLY A 648 32.28 -11.16 -11.13
C GLY A 648 32.35 -9.82 -10.40
N PHE A 649 33.51 -9.57 -9.80
CA PHE A 649 33.96 -8.30 -9.23
C PHE A 649 34.39 -7.35 -10.38
N GLY A 650 34.15 -6.04 -10.25
CA GLY A 650 34.70 -5.06 -11.21
C GLY A 650 34.30 -3.61 -10.95
N ALA A 651 35.07 -2.93 -10.12
CA ALA A 651 35.11 -1.46 -10.01
C ALA A 651 35.83 -0.82 -11.23
N LEU A 652 35.74 0.52 -11.35
CA LEU A 652 36.38 1.49 -12.29
C LEU A 652 35.43 1.93 -13.44
N LEU A 653 35.16 3.21 -13.77
CA LEU A 653 35.93 4.44 -13.61
C LEU A 653 35.04 5.70 -13.73
N VAL A 654 35.38 6.70 -12.92
CA VAL A 654 35.06 8.13 -13.08
C VAL A 654 35.81 8.69 -14.31
N ILE A 655 35.32 9.83 -14.83
CA ILE A 655 35.89 10.75 -15.85
C ILE A 655 35.41 10.49 -17.29
N ARG A 656 34.50 11.33 -17.80
CA ARG A 656 34.91 12.54 -18.55
C ARG A 656 33.74 13.49 -18.83
N ARG A 657 33.84 14.67 -18.23
CA ARG A 657 33.12 15.90 -18.56
C ARG A 657 33.48 16.37 -19.98
N ARG A 658 32.44 16.91 -20.65
CA ARG A 658 32.40 18.19 -21.40
C ARG A 658 32.72 18.27 -22.91
N ARG A 659 31.80 19.03 -23.54
CA ARG A 659 31.84 19.87 -24.77
C ARG A 659 31.49 19.14 -26.07
N MET A 660 30.68 19.67 -26.99
CA MET A 660 30.09 21.00 -27.17
C MET A 660 29.01 20.91 -28.26
N SER A 661 27.85 21.55 -28.07
CA SER A 661 27.13 22.41 -29.02
C SER A 661 25.89 23.00 -28.36
#